data_AF-A0AAV0VR42-F1
#
_entry.id   AF-A0AAV0VR42-F1
#
_cell.length_a   1.000
_cell.length_b   1.000
_cell.length_c   1.000
_cell.angle_alpha   90.00
_cell.angle_beta   90.00
_cell.angle_gamma   90.00
#
_symmetry.space_group_name_H-M   'P 1'
#
loop_
_entity.id
_entity.type
_entity.pdbx_description
1 polymer ?
#
loop_
_entity_poly.entity_id
_entity_poly.type
_entity_poly.pdbx_seq_one_letter_code
_entity_poly.pdbx_strand_id
1 'polypeptide(L)'
;MDRFCGSTFWDWNLSWNTTDPDVTPCFEKTFLVWTPCLFLWLFSPLEIYYLVNSKYRDIPWNWFNMGKVAGVSILCIISFIDIVYAIIRYSSGMDVFSVDIYTPLVKLITLGFVTILICANRARGLRSSGLIFLFWLSLAFFGMVQYRTELRLSFNDVPLNNYPFISYMVYYPIILIEFVLSFFADAEPRLSDYGYVQVPCPEMKASFPSKVLFLWFDSFAWSGYKRPIEGYDLWNMNYDDSSQEIVRVFDKHWERSLVKSKLQASKNVNSVKNKSDGSGIELSPAKYSLKNQYKVSILPVLCKSFGSTFLFGSFLKLTVDSLTFVSPQVLKYLISFVGNSTDPLWRGYFYIFLLMMTAVLQTLILSQYFHRMFLVGMRVRTALTSAIYRKALRISNTARKSFTTGEIVNLMAVDAHRFIDLITYLNMIWSAPFQIVLTVYFLWQILGPSVLSGLFVMIVLIPINAAVANKSKNLQVQQMKNKDQRAKLMNEILSGIKVLKLYAWEPCFEQKVLDIRLKEIKVLRSAAYLSAVTSFVWFCAPFLVSLVTFAVYVLSDDSHVLDAETAFVSLSLFNILRFPLSMLPMLVSNVVQSSVSVKRINKFMNSEELDPDSVTHDSDEKDPLVIENGTFTWGEPTDAPTLSNINLRVSSGQLVAVVGTVGSGKSSLVSAFLGELEKVSGRVNTKGSISYVPQQAWIQNTSLKDNILFGQSFNDRVYKNVIDACALKADFQMLPAGDDTEIGEKGINLSGGQKQRVSLARAVYKESDIYFLDDPLSAVDSHVGKHIFEHVIGPTGLLRKKTRILVTHGITYLRDVDLIVVMKDGQVSESGTYKELLDKTGDFADFLLSHMQEESENEIDEIEMNKLLEDAPADLKEKYVRQRSETNSNSSMQRQISIDSNKPIPRPIVKQNTKLIELEKVQTGNVKWDIYIQYIKSIGPIFCISSVLLTCLYQGFSISSNIWLSIWSNDDSSLTGETKNDNNKFMHLTVYGLLGIGQSKFEHFNFINFGFHFN
;
A
#
# COMPACT_ATOMS: atom_id res chain seq x y z
N MET A 1 24.82 -20.14 46.47
CA MET A 1 25.45 -18.85 46.12
C MET A 1 26.29 -18.31 47.27
N ASP A 2 25.80 -18.31 48.50
CA ASP A 2 26.57 -17.76 49.64
C ASP A 2 27.93 -18.45 49.86
N ARG A 3 27.97 -19.80 49.77
CA ARG A 3 29.24 -20.56 49.79
C ARG A 3 30.17 -20.28 48.59
N PHE A 4 29.61 -19.83 47.48
CA PHE A 4 30.36 -19.54 46.25
C PHE A 4 31.03 -18.16 46.32
N CYS A 5 30.37 -17.20 46.97
CA CYS A 5 30.82 -15.82 47.12
C CYS A 5 31.57 -15.52 48.43
N GLY A 6 31.43 -16.35 49.46
CA GLY A 6 31.95 -16.05 50.81
C GLY A 6 31.17 -14.99 51.58
N SER A 7 30.07 -14.49 51.00
CA SER A 7 29.17 -13.47 51.56
C SER A 7 27.72 -13.81 51.18
N THR A 8 26.75 -13.24 51.90
CA THR A 8 25.32 -13.43 51.61
C THR A 8 24.97 -12.91 50.22
N PHE A 9 24.23 -13.71 49.44
CA PHE A 9 23.86 -13.37 48.07
C PHE A 9 22.92 -12.17 47.99
N TRP A 10 21.97 -12.04 48.92
CA TRP A 10 21.09 -10.88 49.02
C TRP A 10 20.76 -10.62 50.48
N ASP A 11 20.89 -9.37 50.91
CA ASP A 11 20.50 -8.93 52.24
C ASP A 11 19.48 -7.79 52.14
N TRP A 12 18.27 -8.03 52.65
CA TRP A 12 17.19 -7.04 52.70
C TRP A 12 17.51 -5.89 53.66
N ASN A 13 18.32 -6.14 54.70
CA ASN A 13 18.74 -5.14 55.66
C ASN A 13 19.88 -4.26 55.16
N LEU A 14 20.48 -4.56 54.00
CA LEU A 14 21.48 -3.73 53.32
C LEU A 14 20.86 -2.98 52.13
N SER A 15 20.00 -3.68 51.38
CA SER A 15 19.48 -3.22 50.09
C SER A 15 18.16 -2.47 50.16
N TRP A 16 17.26 -2.83 51.08
CA TRP A 16 15.89 -2.30 51.09
C TRP A 16 15.52 -1.63 52.41
N ASN A 17 15.86 -2.20 53.56
CA ASN A 17 15.49 -1.69 54.89
C ASN A 17 16.55 -0.74 55.48
N THR A 18 17.14 0.13 54.66
CA THR A 18 18.16 1.12 55.07
C THR A 18 17.85 2.51 54.53
N THR A 19 18.44 3.52 55.16
CA THR A 19 18.41 4.91 54.66
C THR A 19 19.39 5.13 53.50
N ASP A 20 20.40 4.27 53.38
CA ASP A 20 21.40 4.31 52.31
C ASP A 20 21.53 2.90 51.68
N PRO A 21 20.83 2.63 50.58
CA PRO A 21 20.77 1.29 49.99
C PRO A 21 22.10 0.94 49.34
N ASP A 22 22.58 -0.26 49.64
CA ASP A 22 23.73 -0.87 49.00
C ASP A 22 23.45 -2.33 48.66
N VAL A 23 24.23 -2.90 47.74
CA VAL A 23 24.09 -4.31 47.34
C VAL A 23 25.24 -5.13 47.89
N THR A 24 25.01 -6.42 48.12
CA THR A 24 26.06 -7.28 48.65
C THR A 24 27.16 -7.48 47.59
N PRO A 25 28.44 -7.60 47.99
CA PRO A 25 29.54 -7.84 47.05
C PRO A 25 29.34 -9.09 46.17
N CYS A 26 28.66 -10.10 46.71
CA CYS A 26 28.25 -11.29 45.97
C CYS A 26 27.30 -10.96 44.81
N PHE A 27 26.28 -10.13 45.06
CA PHE A 27 25.29 -9.74 44.05
C PHE A 27 25.92 -8.89 42.95
N GLU A 28 26.81 -7.97 43.31
CA GLU A 28 27.54 -7.12 42.37
C GLU A 28 28.44 -7.94 41.44
N LYS A 29 29.26 -8.83 42.01
CA LYS A 29 30.20 -9.64 41.24
C LYS A 29 29.53 -10.75 40.44
N THR A 30 28.30 -11.15 40.75
CA THR A 30 27.59 -12.22 40.04
C THR A 30 26.47 -11.67 39.16
N PHE A 31 25.32 -11.29 39.72
CA PHE A 31 24.12 -10.96 38.97
C PHE A 31 24.30 -9.75 38.03
N LEU A 32 24.90 -8.66 38.51
CA LEU A 32 25.08 -7.44 37.72
C LEU A 32 26.03 -7.63 36.53
N VAL A 33 27.03 -8.52 36.67
CA VAL A 33 27.98 -8.83 35.60
C VAL A 33 27.46 -9.93 34.67
N TRP A 34 26.86 -10.99 35.22
CA TRP A 34 26.44 -12.17 34.45
C TRP A 34 25.19 -11.92 33.62
N THR A 35 24.30 -11.01 34.05
CA THR A 35 23.04 -10.75 33.32
C THR A 35 23.28 -10.19 31.91
N PRO A 36 24.10 -9.14 31.70
CA PRO A 36 24.48 -8.71 30.35
C PRO A 36 25.18 -9.79 29.53
N CYS A 37 26.03 -10.58 30.19
CA CYS A 37 26.76 -11.69 29.56
C CYS A 37 25.81 -12.76 29.01
N LEU A 38 24.85 -13.19 29.82
CA LEU A 38 23.83 -14.17 29.44
C LEU A 38 22.90 -13.62 28.36
N PHE A 39 22.53 -12.33 28.44
CA PHE A 39 21.73 -11.67 27.41
C PHE A 39 22.42 -11.75 26.04
N LEU A 40 23.72 -11.42 25.97
CA LEU A 40 24.48 -11.51 24.73
C LEU A 40 24.48 -12.93 24.16
N TRP A 41 24.77 -13.94 24.99
CA TRP A 41 24.83 -15.35 24.56
C TRP A 41 23.47 -15.89 24.09
N LEU A 42 22.38 -15.49 24.74
CA LEU A 42 21.03 -15.95 24.40
C LEU A 42 20.58 -15.43 23.02
N PHE A 43 20.89 -14.17 22.71
CA PHE A 43 20.41 -13.50 21.50
C PHE A 43 21.43 -13.51 20.34
N SER A 44 22.68 -13.93 20.56
CA SER A 44 23.69 -14.02 19.50
C SER A 44 23.36 -14.97 18.34
N PRO A 45 22.63 -16.10 18.52
CA PRO A 45 22.24 -16.94 17.39
C PRO A 45 21.38 -16.20 16.34
N LEU A 46 20.56 -15.25 16.77
CA LEU A 46 19.75 -14.43 15.87
C LEU A 46 20.63 -13.49 15.03
N GLU A 47 21.61 -12.84 15.65
CA GLU A 47 22.55 -11.98 14.94
C GLU A 47 23.40 -12.79 13.95
N ILE A 48 23.88 -13.97 14.35
CA ILE A 48 24.61 -14.88 13.47
C ILE A 48 23.75 -15.29 12.27
N TYR A 49 22.46 -15.57 12.46
CA TYR A 49 21.54 -15.87 11.36
C TYR A 49 21.43 -14.70 10.37
N TYR A 50 21.34 -13.45 10.87
CA TYR A 50 21.36 -12.26 10.01
C TYR A 50 22.70 -12.09 9.27
N LEU A 51 23.83 -12.37 9.93
CA LEU A 51 25.16 -12.25 9.34
C LEU A 51 25.41 -13.27 8.22
N VAL A 52 24.97 -14.51 8.40
CA VAL A 52 25.12 -15.56 7.38
C VAL A 52 24.33 -15.21 6.12
N ASN A 53 23.16 -14.59 6.27
CA ASN A 53 22.27 -14.21 5.16
C ASN A 53 22.53 -12.78 4.62
N SER A 54 23.52 -12.05 5.15
CA SER A 54 23.84 -10.70 4.68
C SER A 54 24.38 -10.70 3.25
N LYS A 55 23.86 -9.77 2.44
CA LYS A 55 24.27 -9.52 1.04
C LYS A 55 25.34 -8.41 0.92
N TYR A 56 25.77 -7.83 2.04
CA TYR A 56 26.83 -6.83 2.10
C TYR A 56 28.11 -7.47 2.63
N ARG A 57 29.28 -7.04 2.16
CA ARG A 57 30.57 -7.59 2.59
C ARG A 57 31.64 -6.51 2.72
N ASP A 58 32.60 -6.79 3.60
CA ASP A 58 33.84 -6.03 3.80
C ASP A 58 33.67 -4.54 4.12
N ILE A 59 33.45 -4.23 5.39
CA ILE A 59 33.55 -2.86 5.92
C ILE A 59 35.05 -2.49 6.05
N PRO A 60 35.49 -1.34 5.50
CA PRO A 60 36.87 -0.89 5.66
C PRO A 60 37.19 -0.55 7.12
N TRP A 61 38.46 -0.69 7.49
CA TRP A 61 38.91 -0.22 8.80
C TRP A 61 38.73 1.29 8.90
N ASN A 62 38.02 1.71 9.95
CA ASN A 62 37.77 3.10 10.29
C ASN A 62 38.15 3.30 11.77
N TRP A 63 38.44 4.54 12.15
CA TRP A 63 38.78 4.94 13.51
C TRP A 63 37.78 4.43 14.55
N PHE A 64 36.47 4.43 14.24
CA PHE A 64 35.44 3.89 15.15
C PHE A 64 35.52 2.37 15.34
N ASN A 65 35.73 1.61 14.26
CA ASN A 65 35.83 0.15 14.34
C ASN A 65 37.15 -0.28 15.00
N MET A 66 38.26 0.41 14.68
CA MET A 66 39.53 0.22 15.37
C MET A 66 39.41 0.55 16.85
N GLY A 67 38.71 1.64 17.19
CA GLY A 67 38.43 2.04 18.57
C GLY A 67 37.69 0.95 19.35
N LYS A 68 36.60 0.41 18.78
CA LYS A 68 35.80 -0.68 19.40
C LYS A 68 36.62 -1.95 19.63
N VAL A 69 37.44 -2.35 18.65
CA VAL A 69 38.30 -3.53 18.81
C VAL A 69 39.41 -3.28 19.84
N ALA A 70 39.98 -2.08 19.85
CA ALA A 70 41.03 -1.70 20.79
C ALA A 70 40.50 -1.64 22.24
N GLY A 71 39.36 -1.02 22.50
CA GLY A 71 38.79 -0.93 23.85
C GLY A 71 38.36 -2.30 24.37
N VAL A 72 37.73 -3.15 23.56
CA VAL A 72 37.45 -4.55 23.94
C VAL A 72 38.73 -5.34 24.22
N SER A 73 39.79 -5.14 23.42
CA SER A 73 41.09 -5.81 23.66
C SER A 73 41.70 -5.39 25.00
N ILE A 74 41.62 -4.10 25.36
CA ILE A 74 42.07 -3.59 26.66
C ILE A 74 41.24 -4.21 27.80
N LEU A 75 39.92 -4.30 27.66
CA LEU A 75 39.05 -4.95 28.65
C LEU A 75 39.34 -6.44 28.82
N CYS A 76 39.69 -7.16 27.74
CA CYS A 76 40.16 -8.54 27.80
C CYS A 76 41.47 -8.65 28.58
N ILE A 77 42.43 -7.74 28.36
CA ILE A 77 43.70 -7.71 29.09
C ILE A 77 43.43 -7.47 30.59
N ILE A 78 42.61 -6.49 30.95
CA ILE A 78 42.25 -6.22 32.36
C ILE A 78 41.62 -7.45 33.00
N SER A 79 40.64 -8.08 32.32
CA SER A 79 39.98 -9.29 32.83
C SER A 79 40.95 -10.47 33.00
N PHE A 80 41.96 -10.58 32.12
CA PHE A 80 43.02 -11.59 32.23
C PHE A 80 43.96 -11.32 33.41
N ILE A 81 44.37 -10.06 33.62
CA ILE A 81 45.21 -9.69 34.78
C ILE A 81 44.44 -9.94 36.09
N ASP A 82 43.12 -9.70 36.12
CA ASP A 82 42.28 -10.01 37.29
C ASP A 82 42.27 -11.51 37.63
N ILE A 83 42.24 -12.41 36.62
CA ILE A 83 42.35 -13.86 36.82
C ILE A 83 43.73 -14.23 37.38
N VAL A 84 44.80 -13.69 36.79
CA VAL A 84 46.18 -13.97 37.24
C VAL A 84 46.38 -13.49 38.67
N TYR A 85 45.86 -12.31 39.01
CA TYR A 85 45.89 -11.76 40.37
C TYR A 85 45.12 -12.65 41.35
N ALA A 86 43.93 -13.14 40.98
CA ALA A 86 43.16 -14.08 41.81
C ALA A 86 43.92 -15.40 42.07
N ILE A 87 44.62 -15.93 41.06
CA ILE A 87 45.44 -17.14 41.18
C ILE A 87 46.66 -16.91 42.08
N ILE A 88 47.36 -15.78 41.94
CA ILE A 88 48.51 -15.42 42.80
C ILE A 88 48.06 -15.26 44.26
N ARG A 89 46.88 -14.68 44.48
CA ARG A 89 46.30 -14.52 45.81
C ARG A 89 45.93 -15.86 46.44
N TYR A 90 45.38 -16.77 45.63
CA TYR A 90 45.10 -18.15 46.05
C TYR A 90 46.40 -18.90 46.40
N SER A 91 47.45 -18.74 45.58
CA SER A 91 48.76 -19.35 45.83
C SER A 91 49.49 -18.77 47.05
N SER A 92 49.21 -17.52 47.41
CA SER A 92 49.79 -16.84 48.58
C SER A 92 49.09 -17.17 49.91
N GLY A 93 48.09 -18.08 49.89
CA GLY A 93 47.38 -18.52 51.10
C GLY A 93 46.35 -17.53 51.66
N MET A 94 45.92 -16.54 50.88
CA MET A 94 44.79 -15.66 51.24
C MET A 94 43.46 -16.32 50.86
N ASP A 95 42.41 -16.08 51.63
CA ASP A 95 41.05 -16.54 51.30
C ASP A 95 40.58 -15.93 49.97
N VAL A 96 40.46 -16.78 48.94
CA VAL A 96 39.91 -16.46 47.62
C VAL A 96 38.65 -17.29 47.42
N PHE A 97 37.52 -16.60 47.20
CA PHE A 97 36.26 -17.27 46.91
C PHE A 97 36.13 -17.57 45.42
N SER A 98 35.36 -18.61 45.07
CA SER A 98 35.22 -19.05 43.68
C SER A 98 34.73 -17.94 42.75
N VAL A 99 33.89 -17.01 43.23
CA VAL A 99 33.42 -15.84 42.45
C VAL A 99 34.56 -14.99 41.89
N ASP A 100 35.63 -14.78 42.66
CA ASP A 100 36.74 -13.91 42.26
C ASP A 100 37.53 -14.50 41.08
N ILE A 101 37.38 -15.81 40.80
CA ILE A 101 37.96 -16.49 39.64
C ILE A 101 36.94 -16.59 38.50
N TYR A 102 35.70 -17.01 38.78
CA TYR A 102 34.69 -17.26 37.75
C TYR A 102 34.14 -15.98 37.10
N THR A 103 34.01 -14.88 37.84
CA THR A 103 33.46 -13.65 37.26
C THR A 103 34.39 -13.03 36.20
N PRO A 104 35.69 -12.83 36.46
CA PRO A 104 36.64 -12.41 35.42
C PRO A 104 36.73 -13.40 34.26
N LEU A 105 36.61 -14.70 34.51
CA LEU A 105 36.56 -15.73 33.46
C LEU A 105 35.34 -15.54 32.54
N VAL A 106 34.15 -15.34 33.09
CA VAL A 106 32.91 -15.09 32.32
C VAL A 106 33.03 -13.77 31.52
N LYS A 107 33.62 -12.72 32.10
CA LYS A 107 33.94 -11.48 31.39
C LYS A 107 34.90 -11.73 30.22
N LEU A 108 35.96 -12.49 30.42
CA LEU A 108 36.95 -12.78 29.38
C LEU A 108 36.33 -13.56 28.20
N ILE A 109 35.52 -14.58 28.50
CA ILE A 109 34.82 -15.37 27.47
C ILE A 109 33.83 -14.48 26.70
N THR A 110 33.05 -13.66 27.39
CA THR A 110 32.09 -12.76 26.72
C THR A 110 32.76 -11.69 25.89
N LEU A 111 33.78 -11.01 26.41
CA LEU A 111 34.50 -9.98 25.68
C LEU A 111 35.23 -10.55 24.45
N GLY A 112 35.84 -11.74 24.58
CA GLY A 112 36.41 -12.46 23.43
C GLY A 112 35.35 -12.79 22.37
N PHE A 113 34.15 -13.20 22.80
CA PHE A 113 33.03 -13.42 21.89
C PHE A 113 32.53 -12.12 21.23
N VAL A 114 32.48 -11.00 21.95
CA VAL A 114 32.17 -9.68 21.39
C VAL A 114 33.19 -9.28 20.33
N THR A 115 34.49 -9.54 20.55
CA THR A 115 35.53 -9.30 19.52
C THR A 115 35.25 -10.09 18.25
N ILE A 116 34.87 -11.37 18.39
CA ILE A 116 34.51 -12.23 17.24
C ILE A 116 33.30 -11.66 16.51
N LEU A 117 32.26 -11.21 17.24
CA LEU A 117 31.06 -10.62 16.65
C LEU A 117 31.37 -9.30 15.92
N ILE A 118 32.20 -8.42 16.49
CA ILE A 118 32.63 -7.17 15.82
C ILE A 118 33.38 -7.48 14.52
N CYS A 119 34.30 -8.44 14.56
CA CYS A 119 35.02 -8.89 13.37
C CYS A 119 34.10 -9.54 12.33
N ALA A 120 33.12 -10.34 12.75
CA ALA A 120 32.12 -10.96 11.87
C ALA A 120 31.19 -9.92 11.24
N ASN A 121 30.73 -8.93 12.02
CA ASN A 121 29.93 -7.79 11.56
C ASN A 121 30.67 -7.00 10.48
N ARG A 122 31.97 -6.76 10.67
CA ARG A 122 32.84 -6.13 9.68
C ARG A 122 32.94 -6.95 8.39
N ALA A 123 33.21 -8.26 8.48
CA ALA A 123 33.38 -9.12 7.32
C ALA A 123 32.08 -9.28 6.50
N ARG A 124 30.94 -9.36 7.18
CA ARG A 124 29.60 -9.55 6.59
C ARG A 124 28.80 -8.26 6.41
N GLY A 125 29.44 -7.10 6.47
CA GLY A 125 28.83 -5.83 6.06
C GLY A 125 27.75 -5.26 6.99
N LEU A 126 27.64 -5.71 8.24
CA LEU A 126 26.64 -5.22 9.20
C LEU A 126 27.16 -3.97 9.94
N ARG A 127 26.69 -2.78 9.54
CA ARG A 127 27.24 -1.47 10.00
C ARG A 127 26.93 -1.08 11.45
N SER A 128 25.86 -1.61 12.03
CA SER A 128 25.49 -1.35 13.41
C SER A 128 24.69 -2.51 13.97
N SER A 129 25.23 -3.15 15.02
CA SER A 129 24.55 -4.22 15.73
C SER A 129 23.74 -3.67 16.90
N GLY A 130 22.44 -3.99 16.92
CA GLY A 130 21.59 -3.69 18.06
C GLY A 130 21.90 -4.53 19.29
N LEU A 131 22.35 -5.77 19.10
CA LEU A 131 22.69 -6.67 20.22
C LEU A 131 23.91 -6.16 20.98
N ILE A 132 24.96 -5.77 20.25
CA ILE A 132 26.18 -5.20 20.84
C ILE A 132 25.86 -3.87 21.56
N PHE A 133 25.01 -3.02 20.96
CA PHE A 133 24.57 -1.78 21.60
C PHE A 133 23.86 -2.04 22.94
N LEU A 134 22.88 -2.95 22.95
CA LEU A 134 22.11 -3.30 24.15
C LEU A 134 23.01 -3.93 25.23
N PHE A 135 24.00 -4.73 24.83
CA PHE A 135 25.00 -5.29 25.75
C PHE A 135 25.81 -4.19 26.46
N TRP A 136 26.35 -3.22 25.70
CA TRP A 136 27.09 -2.09 26.29
C TRP A 136 26.20 -1.20 27.14
N LEU A 137 24.96 -0.95 26.73
CA LEU A 137 23.97 -0.22 27.51
C LEU A 137 23.71 -0.91 28.86
N SER A 138 23.47 -2.22 28.87
CA SER A 138 23.23 -2.98 30.10
C SER A 138 24.46 -3.04 30.99
N LEU A 139 25.67 -3.19 30.44
CA LEU A 139 26.91 -3.14 31.21
C LEU A 139 27.17 -1.76 31.82
N ALA A 140 26.91 -0.68 31.07
CA ALA A 140 27.05 0.68 31.58
C ALA A 140 26.06 0.94 32.74
N PHE A 141 24.80 0.50 32.59
CA PHE A 141 23.78 0.68 33.63
C PHE A 141 24.07 -0.12 34.90
N PHE A 142 24.36 -1.42 34.81
CA PHE A 142 24.64 -2.24 35.99
C PHE A 142 26.01 -1.94 36.61
N GLY A 143 27.00 -1.57 35.79
CA GLY A 143 28.35 -1.22 36.25
C GLY A 143 28.38 0.04 37.12
N MET A 144 27.41 0.94 36.96
CA MET A 144 27.26 2.16 37.76
C MET A 144 27.09 1.86 39.25
N VAL A 145 26.39 0.77 39.60
CA VAL A 145 26.13 0.37 40.98
C VAL A 145 27.45 0.01 41.66
N GLN A 146 28.19 -0.94 41.08
CA GLN A 146 29.49 -1.35 41.61
C GLN A 146 30.52 -0.20 41.61
N TYR A 147 30.45 0.74 40.65
CA TYR A 147 31.33 1.91 40.63
C TYR A 147 31.08 2.85 41.82
N ARG A 148 29.80 3.04 42.19
CA ARG A 148 29.43 3.82 43.38
C ARG A 148 29.93 3.16 44.67
N THR A 149 29.80 1.84 44.79
CA THR A 149 30.21 1.07 45.98
C THR A 149 31.71 1.19 46.21
N GLU A 150 32.52 0.98 45.17
CA GLU A 150 33.99 1.10 45.25
C GLU A 150 34.43 2.54 45.59
N LEU A 151 33.76 3.56 45.03
CA LEU A 151 34.02 4.96 45.40
C LEU A 151 33.71 5.24 46.87
N ARG A 152 32.57 4.75 47.37
CA ARG A 152 32.17 4.93 48.78
C ARG A 152 33.18 4.28 49.74
N LEU A 153 33.64 3.07 49.42
CA LEU A 153 34.66 2.36 50.22
C LEU A 153 35.98 3.15 50.28
N SER A 154 36.33 3.87 49.21
CA SER A 154 37.50 4.77 49.18
C SER A 154 37.34 6.04 50.00
N PHE A 155 36.14 6.58 50.18
CA PHE A 155 35.91 7.78 51.00
C PHE A 155 35.85 7.48 52.50
N ASN A 156 35.66 6.23 52.90
CA ASN A 156 35.47 5.81 54.30
C ASN A 156 36.76 5.30 54.99
N ASP A 157 37.95 5.62 54.46
CA ASP A 157 39.28 5.29 55.04
C ASP A 157 39.48 3.81 55.43
N VAL A 158 38.83 2.87 54.72
CA VAL A 158 39.07 1.42 54.91
C VAL A 158 40.35 1.03 54.15
N PRO A 159 41.27 0.22 54.73
CA PRO A 159 42.48 -0.20 54.03
C PRO A 159 42.13 -1.04 52.79
N LEU A 160 42.19 -0.39 51.63
CA LEU A 160 41.91 -1.00 50.34
C LEU A 160 43.05 -1.95 49.94
N ASN A 161 42.68 -3.12 49.40
CA ASN A 161 43.57 -3.77 48.45
C ASN A 161 43.68 -2.84 47.24
N ASN A 162 44.86 -2.24 47.03
CA ASN A 162 45.05 -1.22 45.99
C ASN A 162 44.68 -1.73 44.58
N TYR A 163 44.82 -3.02 44.29
CA TYR A 163 44.64 -3.54 42.93
C TYR A 163 43.16 -3.67 42.45
N PRO A 164 42.22 -4.34 43.16
CA PRO A 164 40.83 -4.47 42.69
C PRO A 164 40.12 -3.12 42.45
N PHE A 165 40.38 -2.14 43.31
CA PHE A 165 39.86 -0.78 43.17
C PHE A 165 40.40 -0.09 41.91
N ILE A 166 41.73 -0.09 41.72
CA ILE A 166 42.36 0.51 40.54
C ILE A 166 41.89 -0.19 39.26
N SER A 167 41.80 -1.52 39.26
CA SER A 167 41.32 -2.31 38.12
C SER A 167 39.90 -1.90 37.71
N TYR A 168 38.97 -1.80 38.67
CA TYR A 168 37.58 -1.43 38.37
C TYR A 168 37.41 0.04 37.98
N MET A 169 38.19 0.96 38.58
CA MET A 169 38.22 2.38 38.22
C MET A 169 38.72 2.62 36.80
N VAL A 170 39.56 1.74 36.26
CA VAL A 170 39.98 1.78 34.85
C VAL A 170 38.98 1.06 33.94
N TYR A 171 38.42 -0.07 34.38
CA TYR A 171 37.48 -0.89 33.62
C TYR A 171 36.18 -0.16 33.27
N TYR A 172 35.56 0.54 34.22
CA TYR A 172 34.24 1.15 34.02
C TYR A 172 34.24 2.34 33.02
N PRO A 173 35.20 3.29 33.06
CA PRO A 173 35.29 4.33 32.04
C PRO A 173 35.48 3.79 30.61
N ILE A 174 36.19 2.69 30.44
CA ILE A 174 36.36 2.06 29.12
C ILE A 174 35.03 1.49 28.61
N ILE A 175 34.20 0.91 29.48
CA ILE A 175 32.82 0.50 29.12
C ILE A 175 32.01 1.72 28.64
N LEU A 176 32.11 2.85 29.33
CA LEU A 176 31.40 4.07 28.92
C LEU A 176 31.89 4.58 27.56
N ILE A 177 33.20 4.52 27.28
CA ILE A 177 33.77 4.86 25.99
C ILE A 177 33.23 3.94 24.89
N GLU A 178 33.20 2.62 25.11
CA GLU A 178 32.63 1.66 24.15
C GLU A 178 31.13 1.91 23.91
N PHE A 179 30.39 2.22 24.98
CA PHE A 179 28.99 2.62 24.87
C PHE A 179 28.82 3.88 24.03
N VAL A 180 29.64 4.91 24.21
CA VAL A 180 29.58 6.14 23.38
C VAL A 180 30.00 5.85 21.93
N LEU A 181 31.04 5.04 21.70
CA LEU A 181 31.47 4.64 20.37
C LEU A 181 30.38 3.90 19.59
N SER A 182 29.47 3.22 20.28
CA SER A 182 28.33 2.53 19.67
C SER A 182 27.25 3.46 19.10
N PHE A 183 27.25 4.76 19.45
CA PHE A 183 26.37 5.76 18.83
C PHE A 183 26.80 6.15 17.41
N PHE A 184 28.07 5.89 17.05
CA PHE A 184 28.61 6.21 15.73
C PHE A 184 28.55 4.97 14.82
N ALA A 185 28.04 5.17 13.60
CA ALA A 185 27.89 4.11 12.61
C ALA A 185 29.23 3.79 11.94
N ASP A 186 29.45 2.50 11.63
CA ASP A 186 30.65 2.07 10.91
C ASP A 186 30.60 2.48 9.43
N ALA A 187 31.75 2.42 8.74
CA ALA A 187 31.89 2.83 7.34
C ALA A 187 31.06 1.97 6.36
N GLU A 188 30.92 2.43 5.12
CA GLU A 188 30.17 1.74 4.08
C GLU A 188 30.86 0.45 3.62
N PRO A 189 30.13 -0.67 3.42
CA PRO A 189 30.70 -1.90 2.87
C PRO A 189 31.20 -1.70 1.43
N ARG A 190 32.33 -2.34 1.08
CA ARG A 190 32.95 -2.22 -0.26
C ARG A 190 32.26 -3.07 -1.32
N LEU A 191 31.64 -4.18 -0.90
CA LEU A 191 31.02 -5.14 -1.78
C LEU A 191 29.53 -5.26 -1.41
N SER A 192 28.67 -5.12 -2.41
CA SER A 192 27.25 -5.37 -2.31
C SER A 192 26.77 -6.14 -3.53
N ASP A 193 25.87 -7.10 -3.32
CA ASP A 193 25.16 -7.78 -4.42
C ASP A 193 24.19 -6.83 -5.17
N TYR A 194 23.93 -5.65 -4.59
CA TYR A 194 23.07 -4.61 -5.13
C TYR A 194 23.85 -3.53 -5.88
N GLY A 195 23.22 -2.91 -6.89
CA GLY A 195 23.82 -1.84 -7.69
C GLY A 195 24.02 -0.52 -6.94
N TYR A 196 24.85 0.38 -7.48
CA TYR A 196 25.06 1.71 -6.92
C TYR A 196 23.80 2.58 -7.04
N VAL A 197 23.46 3.32 -5.98
CA VAL A 197 22.31 4.24 -5.93
C VAL A 197 22.81 5.66 -5.66
N GLN A 198 22.40 6.62 -6.48
CA GLN A 198 22.88 8.01 -6.40
C GLN A 198 22.53 8.71 -5.07
N VAL A 199 21.32 8.46 -4.54
CA VAL A 199 20.85 9.04 -3.26
C VAL A 199 20.21 7.94 -2.40
N PRO A 200 21.00 7.20 -1.59
CA PRO A 200 20.48 6.15 -0.73
C PRO A 200 19.81 6.72 0.53
N CYS A 201 18.84 5.98 1.07
CA CYS A 201 18.18 6.33 2.34
C CYS A 201 19.20 6.44 3.50
N PRO A 202 19.19 7.52 4.29
CA PRO A 202 20.07 7.70 5.45
C PRO A 202 19.89 6.64 6.55
N GLU A 203 18.75 5.94 6.59
CA GLU A 203 18.51 4.83 7.52
C GLU A 203 19.60 3.74 7.40
N MET A 204 20.08 3.45 6.19
CA MET A 204 21.16 2.48 5.95
C MET A 204 22.51 2.95 6.52
N LYS A 205 22.69 4.27 6.67
CA LYS A 205 23.88 4.90 7.25
C LYS A 205 23.77 5.11 8.76
N ALA A 206 22.58 4.98 9.33
CA ALA A 206 22.30 5.28 10.72
C ALA A 206 22.84 4.22 11.70
N SER A 207 23.31 4.68 12.86
CA SER A 207 23.62 3.82 13.99
C SER A 207 22.35 3.22 14.59
N PHE A 208 22.48 2.17 15.41
CA PHE A 208 21.32 1.53 16.01
C PHE A 208 20.47 2.51 16.86
N PRO A 209 21.05 3.38 17.71
CA PRO A 209 20.27 4.39 18.43
C PRO A 209 19.56 5.38 17.52
N SER A 210 20.23 5.81 16.44
CA SER A 210 19.63 6.70 15.44
C SER A 210 18.44 6.05 14.74
N LYS A 211 18.46 4.74 14.50
CA LYS A 211 17.31 3.97 13.97
C LYS A 211 16.18 3.85 14.99
N VAL A 212 16.49 3.63 16.27
CA VAL A 212 15.50 3.48 17.34
C VAL A 212 14.78 4.82 17.61
N LEU A 213 15.51 5.92 17.58
CA LEU A 213 15.01 7.28 17.84
C LEU A 213 14.57 8.04 16.58
N PHE A 214 14.74 7.46 15.40
CA PHE A 214 14.47 8.09 14.09
C PHE A 214 15.26 9.39 13.80
N LEU A 215 16.42 9.60 14.46
CA LEU A 215 17.25 10.81 14.31
C LEU A 215 17.76 11.04 12.88
N TRP A 216 17.82 9.99 12.06
CA TRP A 216 18.22 10.10 10.65
C TRP A 216 17.23 10.90 9.80
N PHE A 217 15.98 11.07 10.26
CA PHE A 217 14.94 11.83 9.59
C PHE A 217 15.01 13.34 9.91
N ASP A 218 15.63 13.74 11.02
CA ASP A 218 15.64 15.14 11.51
C ASP A 218 16.21 16.12 10.48
N SER A 219 17.28 15.73 9.79
CA SER A 219 17.88 16.56 8.73
C SER A 219 16.91 16.82 7.57
N PHE A 220 16.02 15.88 7.28
CA PHE A 220 15.04 16.02 6.21
C PHE A 220 13.83 16.84 6.68
N ALA A 221 13.36 16.62 7.91
CA ALA A 221 12.32 17.45 8.52
C ALA A 221 12.75 18.93 8.60
N TRP A 222 14.01 19.19 8.95
CA TRP A 222 14.57 20.54 8.98
C TRP A 222 14.68 21.18 7.60
N SER A 223 15.05 20.39 6.58
CA SER A 223 15.02 20.85 5.18
C SER A 223 13.59 21.20 4.75
N GLY A 224 12.59 20.38 5.10
CA GLY A 224 11.17 20.64 4.85
C GLY A 224 10.60 21.85 5.59
N TYR A 225 11.16 22.19 6.75
CA TYR A 225 10.84 23.42 7.47
C TYR A 225 11.41 24.67 6.76
N LYS A 226 12.62 24.57 6.20
CA LYS A 226 13.29 25.69 5.50
C LYS A 226 12.77 25.92 4.09
N ARG A 227 12.46 24.86 3.36
CA ARG A 227 11.96 24.90 1.98
C ARG A 227 10.90 23.82 1.76
N PRO A 228 9.91 24.04 0.88
CA PRO A 228 9.00 22.98 0.48
C PRO A 228 9.77 21.82 -0.15
N ILE A 229 9.39 20.59 0.21
CA ILE A 229 10.02 19.36 -0.28
C ILE A 229 9.51 19.09 -1.70
N GLU A 230 10.43 18.88 -2.63
CA GLU A 230 10.10 18.47 -4.00
C GLU A 230 10.48 17.01 -4.27
N GLY A 231 10.03 16.45 -5.39
CA GLY A 231 10.25 15.04 -5.73
C GLY A 231 11.71 14.63 -5.82
N TYR A 232 12.61 15.55 -6.17
CA TYR A 232 14.06 15.29 -6.24
C TYR A 232 14.75 15.30 -4.86
N ASP A 233 14.11 15.83 -3.82
CA ASP A 233 14.64 15.84 -2.46
C ASP A 233 14.43 14.49 -1.74
N LEU A 234 13.57 13.64 -2.30
CA LEU A 234 13.26 12.33 -1.75
C LEU A 234 14.39 11.34 -1.96
N TRP A 235 14.65 10.52 -0.95
CA TRP A 235 15.61 9.43 -1.04
C TRP A 235 15.07 8.28 -1.89
N ASN A 236 15.97 7.56 -2.55
CA ASN A 236 15.60 6.29 -3.15
C ASN A 236 15.28 5.26 -2.06
N MET A 237 14.30 4.40 -2.35
CA MET A 237 13.90 3.33 -1.44
C MET A 237 15.05 2.35 -1.21
N ASN A 238 15.08 1.75 -0.01
CA ASN A 238 15.98 0.64 0.30
C ASN A 238 15.72 -0.53 -0.67
N TYR A 239 16.77 -1.25 -1.06
CA TYR A 239 16.65 -2.40 -1.96
C TYR A 239 15.70 -3.48 -1.43
N ASP A 240 15.72 -3.74 -0.12
CA ASP A 240 14.83 -4.71 0.53
C ASP A 240 13.34 -4.30 0.47
N ASP A 241 13.07 -3.01 0.27
CA ASP A 241 11.73 -2.42 0.13
C ASP A 241 11.35 -2.13 -1.34
N SER A 242 12.24 -2.44 -2.28
CA SER A 242 12.01 -2.28 -3.71
C SER A 242 11.02 -3.32 -4.24
N SER A 243 10.26 -2.96 -5.28
CA SER A 243 9.32 -3.89 -5.91
C SER A 243 10.02 -5.13 -6.46
N GLN A 244 11.25 -5.02 -6.95
CA GLN A 244 12.00 -6.14 -7.53
C GLN A 244 12.23 -7.27 -6.53
N GLU A 245 12.65 -6.96 -5.30
CA GLU A 245 12.91 -7.98 -4.27
C GLU A 245 11.60 -8.49 -3.64
N ILE A 246 10.68 -7.59 -3.31
CA ILE A 246 9.38 -7.94 -2.70
C ILE A 246 8.59 -8.88 -3.63
N VAL A 247 8.52 -8.55 -4.92
CA VAL A 247 7.78 -9.34 -5.92
C VAL A 247 8.41 -10.71 -6.10
N ARG A 248 9.75 -10.78 -6.15
CA ARG A 248 10.47 -12.06 -6.27
C ARG A 248 10.16 -13.01 -5.12
N VAL A 249 10.10 -12.51 -3.87
CA VAL A 249 9.75 -13.33 -2.70
C VAL A 249 8.30 -13.80 -2.77
N PHE A 250 7.37 -12.90 -3.13
CA PHE A 250 5.95 -13.24 -3.28
C PHE A 250 5.72 -14.30 -4.37
N ASP A 251 6.31 -14.11 -5.55
CA ASP A 251 6.14 -15.00 -6.70
C ASP A 251 6.65 -16.41 -6.40
N LYS A 252 7.80 -16.53 -5.73
CA LYS A 252 8.36 -17.82 -5.31
C LYS A 252 7.34 -18.62 -4.48
N HIS A 253 6.59 -17.96 -3.60
CA HIS A 253 5.57 -18.62 -2.78
C HIS A 253 4.24 -18.82 -3.53
N TRP A 254 3.89 -17.91 -4.43
CA TRP A 254 2.71 -17.99 -5.30
C TRP A 254 2.82 -19.17 -6.27
N GLU A 255 3.92 -19.28 -7.01
CA GLU A 255 4.19 -20.36 -7.96
C GLU A 255 4.24 -21.73 -7.27
N ARG A 256 4.91 -21.83 -6.11
CA ARG A 256 4.90 -23.07 -5.32
C ARG A 256 3.49 -23.47 -4.90
N SER A 257 2.63 -22.51 -4.58
CA SER A 257 1.23 -22.77 -4.20
C SER A 257 0.39 -23.17 -5.42
N LEU A 258 0.61 -22.55 -6.59
CA LEU A 258 0.02 -22.94 -7.87
C LEU A 258 0.38 -24.37 -8.25
N VAL A 259 1.67 -24.73 -8.23
CA VAL A 259 2.14 -26.09 -8.55
C VAL A 259 1.53 -27.10 -7.59
N LYS A 260 1.52 -26.82 -6.28
CA LYS A 260 0.91 -27.71 -5.29
C LYS A 260 -0.59 -27.90 -5.54
N SER A 261 -1.32 -26.83 -5.86
CA SER A 261 -2.75 -26.89 -6.13
C SER A 261 -3.06 -27.66 -7.43
N LYS A 262 -2.27 -27.43 -8.50
CA LYS A 262 -2.34 -28.19 -9.76
C LYS A 262 -2.10 -29.69 -9.53
N LEU A 263 -1.09 -30.05 -8.74
CA LEU A 263 -0.81 -31.45 -8.39
C LEU A 263 -1.94 -32.10 -7.58
N GLN A 264 -2.56 -31.35 -6.66
CA GLN A 264 -3.72 -31.84 -5.90
C GLN A 264 -4.95 -32.03 -6.79
N ALA A 265 -5.24 -31.09 -7.69
CA ALA A 265 -6.32 -31.21 -8.66
C ALA A 265 -6.11 -32.43 -9.58
N SER A 266 -4.88 -32.62 -10.10
CA SER A 266 -4.54 -33.79 -10.92
C SER A 266 -4.74 -35.12 -10.17
N LYS A 267 -4.33 -35.20 -8.90
CA LYS A 267 -4.56 -36.39 -8.06
C LYS A 267 -6.06 -36.68 -7.84
N ASN A 268 -6.87 -35.64 -7.63
CA ASN A 268 -8.31 -35.80 -7.46
C ASN A 268 -9.00 -36.25 -8.75
N VAL A 269 -8.59 -35.76 -9.92
CA VAL A 269 -9.12 -36.22 -11.22
C VAL A 269 -8.74 -37.68 -11.47
N ASN A 270 -7.50 -38.07 -11.17
CA ASN A 270 -7.05 -39.45 -11.34
C ASN A 270 -7.75 -40.43 -10.37
N SER A 271 -8.07 -40.00 -9.14
CA SER A 271 -8.82 -40.84 -8.19
C SER A 271 -10.29 -41.00 -8.57
N VAL A 272 -10.90 -40.02 -9.23
CA VAL A 272 -12.25 -40.12 -9.80
C VAL A 272 -12.27 -41.02 -11.04
N LYS A 273 -11.28 -40.90 -11.94
CA LYS A 273 -11.13 -41.80 -13.10
C LYS A 273 -11.04 -43.27 -12.69
N ASN A 274 -10.22 -43.58 -11.68
CA ASN A 274 -10.09 -44.95 -11.16
C ASN A 274 -11.37 -45.50 -10.50
N LYS A 275 -12.36 -44.65 -10.19
CA LYS A 275 -13.69 -45.08 -9.69
C LYS A 275 -14.74 -45.23 -10.81
N SER A 276 -14.48 -44.69 -12.00
CA SER A 276 -15.43 -44.65 -13.13
C SER A 276 -15.10 -45.61 -14.28
N ASP A 277 -14.08 -46.47 -14.15
CA ASP A 277 -13.65 -47.46 -15.17
C ASP A 277 -14.68 -48.60 -15.46
N GLY A 278 -15.97 -48.35 -15.24
CA GLY A 278 -17.07 -49.26 -15.60
C GLY A 278 -17.87 -48.84 -16.85
N SER A 279 -17.63 -47.67 -17.46
CA SER A 279 -18.37 -47.23 -18.64
C SER A 279 -17.49 -46.45 -19.62
N GLY A 280 -17.18 -47.08 -20.76
CA GLY A 280 -16.31 -46.56 -21.81
C GLY A 280 -16.91 -45.37 -22.55
N ILE A 281 -16.60 -44.15 -22.09
CA ILE A 281 -16.80 -42.92 -22.85
C ILE A 281 -15.46 -42.20 -22.92
N GLU A 282 -14.87 -42.16 -24.10
CA GLU A 282 -13.68 -41.34 -24.41
C GLU A 282 -14.04 -39.86 -24.28
N LEU A 283 -13.60 -39.26 -23.18
CA LEU A 283 -13.79 -37.84 -22.89
C LEU A 283 -12.46 -37.10 -23.09
N SER A 284 -12.33 -36.44 -24.25
CA SER A 284 -11.34 -35.39 -24.55
C SER A 284 -11.50 -34.01 -23.85
N PRO A 285 -12.46 -33.70 -22.93
CA PRO A 285 -12.47 -32.44 -22.18
C PRO A 285 -11.61 -32.45 -20.90
N ALA A 286 -10.72 -33.44 -20.72
CA ALA A 286 -9.92 -33.57 -19.50
C ALA A 286 -9.03 -32.34 -19.20
N LYS A 287 -8.50 -31.66 -20.24
CA LYS A 287 -7.71 -30.42 -20.07
C LYS A 287 -8.55 -29.22 -19.60
N TYR A 288 -9.78 -29.08 -20.08
CA TYR A 288 -10.70 -28.01 -19.65
C TYR A 288 -11.19 -28.22 -18.21
N SER A 289 -11.47 -29.47 -17.81
CA SER A 289 -11.93 -29.77 -16.45
C SER A 289 -10.88 -29.50 -15.35
N LEU A 290 -9.58 -29.63 -15.68
CA LEU A 290 -8.48 -29.40 -14.73
C LEU A 290 -8.24 -27.91 -14.45
N LYS A 291 -8.43 -27.02 -15.43
CA LYS A 291 -8.25 -25.56 -15.26
C LYS A 291 -9.22 -24.97 -14.25
N ASN A 292 -10.47 -25.46 -14.18
CA ASN A 292 -11.50 -24.94 -13.29
C ASN A 292 -11.43 -25.43 -11.82
N GLN A 293 -10.56 -26.40 -11.50
CA GLN A 293 -10.54 -27.04 -10.17
C GLN A 293 -9.44 -26.54 -9.22
N TYR A 294 -8.35 -25.93 -9.69
CA TYR A 294 -7.31 -25.42 -8.79
C TYR A 294 -7.50 -23.93 -8.50
N LYS A 295 -7.88 -23.59 -7.27
CA LYS A 295 -7.97 -22.19 -6.80
C LYS A 295 -6.89 -21.93 -5.76
N VAL A 296 -6.08 -20.90 -5.97
CA VAL A 296 -5.07 -20.47 -5.01
C VAL A 296 -5.54 -19.21 -4.29
N SER A 297 -5.36 -19.16 -2.97
CA SER A 297 -5.63 -17.97 -2.18
C SER A 297 -4.35 -17.15 -1.99
N ILE A 298 -4.46 -15.83 -2.08
CA ILE A 298 -3.36 -14.90 -1.81
C ILE A 298 -2.93 -14.88 -0.34
N LEU A 299 -3.83 -15.18 0.61
CA LEU A 299 -3.58 -14.96 2.04
C LEU A 299 -2.46 -15.86 2.60
N PRO A 300 -2.45 -17.19 2.37
CA PRO A 300 -1.36 -18.04 2.84
C PRO A 300 0.00 -17.69 2.22
N VAL A 301 0.00 -17.15 0.99
CA VAL A 301 1.21 -16.72 0.28
C VAL A 301 1.78 -15.46 0.92
N LEU A 302 0.92 -14.49 1.25
CA LEU A 302 1.31 -13.29 2.01
C LEU A 302 1.84 -13.64 3.40
N CYS A 303 1.16 -14.52 4.13
CA CYS A 303 1.60 -14.97 5.47
C CYS A 303 2.97 -15.66 5.42
N LYS A 304 3.26 -16.46 4.40
CA LYS A 304 4.58 -17.10 4.26
C LYS A 304 5.68 -16.12 3.83
N SER A 305 5.33 -15.12 3.03
CA SER A 305 6.29 -14.14 2.50
C SER A 305 6.70 -13.11 3.55
N PHE A 306 5.77 -12.62 4.37
CA PHE A 306 6.00 -11.51 5.31
C PHE A 306 5.71 -11.85 6.78
N GLY A 307 5.34 -13.10 7.08
CA GLY A 307 4.92 -13.51 8.42
C GLY A 307 6.01 -13.43 9.48
N SER A 308 7.28 -13.66 9.14
CA SER A 308 8.40 -13.55 10.10
C SER A 308 8.53 -12.13 10.67
N THR A 309 8.51 -11.12 9.79
CA THR A 309 8.55 -9.71 10.20
C THR A 309 7.29 -9.30 10.95
N PHE A 310 6.13 -9.84 10.56
CA PHE A 310 4.87 -9.60 11.27
C PHE A 310 4.91 -10.16 12.70
N LEU A 311 5.37 -11.40 12.88
CA LEU A 311 5.49 -12.05 14.19
C LEU A 311 6.45 -11.31 15.12
N PHE A 312 7.55 -10.78 14.59
CA PHE A 312 8.45 -9.93 15.37
C PHE A 312 7.72 -8.67 15.87
N GLY A 313 6.88 -8.04 15.04
CA GLY A 313 6.01 -6.95 15.49
C GLY A 313 4.99 -7.38 16.55
N SER A 314 4.39 -8.56 16.42
CA SER A 314 3.50 -9.11 17.45
C SER A 314 4.21 -9.27 18.80
N PHE A 315 5.46 -9.72 18.79
CA PHE A 315 6.29 -9.80 20.00
C PHE A 315 6.54 -8.41 20.63
N LEU A 316 6.90 -7.41 19.83
CA LEU A 316 7.06 -6.04 20.33
C LEU A 316 5.77 -5.50 20.95
N LYS A 317 4.62 -5.81 20.34
CA LYS A 317 3.32 -5.40 20.88
C LYS A 317 3.03 -6.04 22.23
N LEU A 318 3.36 -7.33 22.40
CA LEU A 318 3.19 -8.02 23.68
C LEU A 318 4.02 -7.34 24.77
N THR A 319 5.27 -6.99 24.47
CA THR A 319 6.15 -6.26 25.40
C THR A 319 5.56 -4.89 25.79
N VAL A 320 5.01 -4.15 24.83
CA VAL A 320 4.35 -2.86 25.13
C VAL A 320 3.14 -3.05 26.02
N ASP A 321 2.32 -4.07 25.74
CA ASP A 321 1.13 -4.35 26.54
C ASP A 321 1.52 -4.67 27.98
N SER A 322 2.54 -5.52 28.19
CA SER A 322 3.07 -5.79 29.53
C SER A 322 3.59 -4.53 30.23
N LEU A 323 4.37 -3.68 29.54
CA LEU A 323 4.90 -2.44 30.12
C LEU A 323 3.81 -1.43 30.49
N THR A 324 2.72 -1.38 29.72
CA THR A 324 1.59 -0.47 29.98
C THR A 324 0.99 -0.67 31.37
N PHE A 325 1.01 -1.91 31.86
CA PHE A 325 0.49 -2.25 33.20
C PHE A 325 1.50 -2.12 34.33
N VAL A 326 2.79 -1.96 34.02
CA VAL A 326 3.79 -1.66 35.05
C VAL A 326 3.54 -0.25 35.62
N SER A 327 3.15 0.72 34.79
CA SER A 327 2.98 2.12 35.21
C SER A 327 1.93 2.31 36.32
N PRO A 328 0.69 1.76 36.24
CA PRO A 328 -0.26 1.84 37.35
C PRO A 328 0.22 1.15 38.63
N GLN A 329 0.99 0.07 38.53
CA GLN A 329 1.53 -0.64 39.70
C GLN A 329 2.63 0.17 40.38
N VAL A 330 3.51 0.83 39.61
CA VAL A 330 4.51 1.75 40.18
C VAL A 330 3.83 2.96 40.81
N LEU A 331 2.74 3.46 40.20
CA LEU A 331 1.94 4.54 40.77
C LEU A 331 1.32 4.13 42.12
N LYS A 332 0.83 2.89 42.25
CA LYS A 332 0.33 2.33 43.52
C LYS A 332 1.37 2.45 44.63
N TYR A 333 2.58 1.95 44.39
CA TYR A 333 3.67 2.01 45.38
C TYR A 333 4.13 3.44 45.68
N LEU A 334 4.10 4.34 44.68
CA LEU A 334 4.44 5.74 44.90
C LEU A 334 3.43 6.46 45.79
N ILE A 335 2.13 6.23 45.58
CA ILE A 335 1.06 6.80 46.43
C ILE A 335 1.17 6.26 47.86
N SER A 336 1.38 4.94 48.00
CA SER A 336 1.59 4.28 49.30
C SER A 336 2.81 4.85 50.05
N PHE A 337 3.91 5.12 49.33
CA PHE A 337 5.11 5.76 49.89
C PHE A 337 4.82 7.18 50.40
N VAL A 338 4.05 7.98 49.66
CA VAL A 338 3.68 9.34 50.09
C VAL A 338 2.78 9.32 51.33
N GLY A 339 1.92 8.31 51.47
CA GLY A 339 1.08 8.12 52.65
C GLY A 339 1.85 7.77 53.93
N ASN A 340 3.00 7.09 53.82
CA ASN A 340 3.79 6.62 54.96
C ASN A 340 5.04 7.49 55.21
N SER A 341 5.02 8.31 56.26
CA SER A 341 6.12 9.26 56.57
C SER A 341 7.42 8.62 57.10
N THR A 342 7.46 7.30 57.30
CA THR A 342 8.60 6.57 57.89
C THR A 342 9.52 5.93 56.85
N ASP A 343 9.14 5.93 55.58
CA ASP A 343 9.93 5.30 54.52
C ASP A 343 11.12 6.18 54.08
N PRO A 344 12.28 5.59 53.73
CA PRO A 344 13.45 6.34 53.29
C PRO A 344 13.24 6.96 51.90
N LEU A 345 13.69 8.21 51.73
CA LEU A 345 13.46 9.05 50.53
C LEU A 345 13.91 8.40 49.20
N TRP A 346 14.96 7.58 49.22
CA TRP A 346 15.47 6.93 48.01
C TRP A 346 14.44 5.99 47.37
N ARG A 347 13.52 5.39 48.15
CA ARG A 347 12.43 4.55 47.62
C ARG A 347 11.49 5.36 46.73
N GLY A 348 11.16 6.59 47.16
CA GLY A 348 10.38 7.53 46.34
C GLY A 348 11.09 7.89 45.03
N TYR A 349 12.37 8.26 45.09
CA TYR A 349 13.15 8.54 43.88
C TYR A 349 13.26 7.34 42.94
N PHE A 350 13.39 6.12 43.49
CA PHE A 350 13.40 4.88 42.72
C PHE A 350 12.09 4.67 41.96
N TYR A 351 10.93 4.82 42.62
CA TYR A 351 9.63 4.69 41.95
C TYR A 351 9.41 5.74 40.87
N ILE A 352 9.82 7.00 41.10
CA ILE A 352 9.73 8.07 40.09
C ILE A 352 10.60 7.73 38.87
N PHE A 353 11.85 7.31 39.10
CA PHE A 353 12.76 6.93 38.03
C PHE A 353 12.24 5.72 37.25
N LEU A 354 11.73 4.70 37.96
CA LEU A 354 11.15 3.51 37.35
C LEU A 354 9.95 3.86 36.48
N LEU A 355 9.05 4.73 36.95
CA LEU A 355 7.88 5.20 36.19
C LEU A 355 8.30 5.97 34.92
N MET A 356 9.33 6.81 35.01
CA MET A 356 9.87 7.52 33.84
C MET A 356 10.48 6.53 32.84
N MET A 357 11.28 5.58 33.30
CA MET A 357 11.93 4.59 32.42
C MET A 357 10.93 3.66 31.75
N THR A 358 9.88 3.22 32.45
CA THR A 358 8.81 2.41 31.84
C THR A 358 8.08 3.18 30.76
N ALA A 359 7.75 4.46 31.00
CA ALA A 359 7.08 5.32 30.03
C ALA A 359 7.93 5.56 28.76
N VAL A 360 9.24 5.81 28.92
CA VAL A 360 10.17 5.98 27.79
C VAL A 360 10.29 4.68 26.99
N LEU A 361 10.53 3.55 27.66
CA LEU A 361 10.65 2.23 26.98
C LEU A 361 9.35 1.85 26.27
N GLN A 362 8.19 2.07 26.90
CA GLN A 362 6.88 1.83 26.30
C GLN A 362 6.71 2.65 25.02
N THR A 363 7.06 3.94 25.04
CA THR A 363 6.93 4.84 23.89
C THR A 363 7.86 4.45 22.74
N LEU A 364 9.12 4.11 23.05
CA LEU A 364 10.10 3.69 22.04
C LEU A 364 9.68 2.38 21.36
N ILE A 365 9.32 1.36 22.14
CA ILE A 365 8.91 0.07 21.60
C ILE A 365 7.60 0.20 20.81
N LEU A 366 6.65 1.02 21.27
CA LEU A 366 5.40 1.28 20.54
C LEU A 366 5.65 1.97 19.19
N SER A 367 6.55 2.94 19.15
CA SER A 367 6.93 3.64 17.91
C SER A 367 7.59 2.67 16.92
N GLN A 368 8.49 1.82 17.41
CA GLN A 368 9.13 0.77 16.60
C GLN A 368 8.11 -0.28 16.10
N TYR A 369 7.15 -0.67 16.94
CA TYR A 369 6.04 -1.54 16.55
C TYR A 369 5.28 -0.95 15.35
N PHE A 370 4.83 0.30 15.45
CA PHE A 370 4.06 0.94 14.38
C PHE A 370 4.88 1.07 13.10
N HIS A 371 6.13 1.53 13.19
CA HIS A 371 7.01 1.64 12.03
C HIS A 371 7.17 0.29 11.30
N ARG A 372 7.41 -0.80 12.04
CA ARG A 372 7.53 -2.15 11.45
C ARG A 372 6.22 -2.64 10.83
N MET A 373 5.08 -2.41 11.46
CA MET A 373 3.79 -2.83 10.90
C MET A 373 3.40 -2.03 9.65
N PHE A 374 3.69 -0.72 9.61
CA PHE A 374 3.51 0.07 8.39
C PHE A 374 4.40 -0.44 7.25
N LEU A 375 5.66 -0.79 7.53
CA LEU A 375 6.56 -1.34 6.53
C LEU A 375 6.05 -2.67 5.96
N VAL A 376 5.57 -3.59 6.82
CA VAL A 376 4.95 -4.84 6.38
C VAL A 376 3.70 -4.57 5.52
N GLY A 377 2.84 -3.63 5.95
CA GLY A 377 1.67 -3.20 5.18
C GLY A 377 2.05 -2.69 3.79
N MET A 378 3.06 -1.82 3.71
CA MET A 378 3.58 -1.28 2.45
C MET A 378 4.13 -2.37 1.54
N ARG A 379 4.91 -3.33 2.08
CA ARG A 379 5.43 -4.47 1.31
C ARG A 379 4.30 -5.34 0.74
N VAL A 380 3.25 -5.60 1.53
CA VAL A 380 2.06 -6.32 1.05
C VAL A 380 1.36 -5.56 -0.07
N ARG A 381 1.17 -4.23 0.08
CA ARG A 381 0.58 -3.40 -0.99
C ARG A 381 1.41 -3.50 -2.27
N THR A 382 2.72 -3.30 -2.20
CA THR A 382 3.61 -3.38 -3.37
C THR A 382 3.53 -4.74 -4.05
N ALA A 383 3.58 -5.84 -3.28
CA ALA A 383 3.44 -7.20 -3.82
C ALA A 383 2.10 -7.40 -4.56
N LEU A 384 1.00 -6.99 -3.95
CA LEU A 384 -0.35 -7.12 -4.52
C LEU A 384 -0.52 -6.25 -5.76
N THR A 385 -0.14 -4.97 -5.72
CA THR A 385 -0.26 -4.07 -6.87
C THR A 385 0.54 -4.60 -8.07
N SER A 386 1.78 -5.05 -7.85
CA SER A 386 2.60 -5.63 -8.92
C SER A 386 2.07 -6.98 -9.41
N ALA A 387 1.50 -7.82 -8.56
CA ALA A 387 0.87 -9.08 -8.98
C ALA A 387 -0.40 -8.84 -9.81
N ILE A 388 -1.28 -7.93 -9.37
CA ILE A 388 -2.50 -7.55 -10.09
C ILE A 388 -2.13 -6.92 -11.44
N TYR A 389 -1.11 -6.07 -11.49
CA TYR A 389 -0.68 -5.42 -12.73
C TYR A 389 -0.19 -6.42 -13.76
N ARG A 390 0.67 -7.36 -13.36
CA ARG A 390 1.17 -8.41 -14.25
C ARG A 390 0.07 -9.37 -14.69
N LYS A 391 -0.87 -9.70 -13.81
CA LYS A 391 -2.04 -10.50 -14.16
C LYS A 391 -2.94 -9.77 -15.18
N ALA A 392 -3.16 -8.47 -15.01
CA ALA A 392 -3.96 -7.66 -15.93
C ALA A 392 -3.40 -7.64 -17.36
N LEU A 393 -2.09 -7.83 -17.54
CA LEU A 393 -1.45 -7.93 -18.86
C LEU A 393 -1.59 -9.32 -19.50
N ARG A 394 -2.09 -10.33 -18.79
CA ARG A 394 -2.18 -11.73 -19.27
C ARG A 394 -3.59 -12.32 -19.23
N ILE A 395 -4.55 -11.59 -18.69
CA ILE A 395 -5.93 -12.05 -18.55
C ILE A 395 -6.58 -12.29 -19.92
N SER A 396 -7.39 -13.35 -20.04
CA SER A 396 -8.12 -13.63 -21.28
C SER A 396 -9.18 -12.56 -21.58
N ASN A 397 -9.57 -12.43 -22.85
CA ASN A 397 -10.58 -11.44 -23.24
C ASN A 397 -11.98 -11.77 -22.68
N THR A 398 -12.31 -13.04 -22.47
CA THR A 398 -13.51 -13.49 -21.74
C THR A 398 -13.52 -12.97 -20.31
N ALA A 399 -12.43 -13.18 -19.58
CA ALA A 399 -12.29 -12.70 -18.22
C ALA A 399 -12.20 -11.16 -18.16
N ARG A 400 -11.58 -10.51 -19.15
CA ARG A 400 -11.51 -9.04 -19.26
C ARG A 400 -12.88 -8.39 -19.44
N LYS A 401 -13.84 -9.05 -20.10
CA LYS A 401 -15.24 -8.56 -20.13
C LYS A 401 -15.89 -8.57 -18.75
N SER A 402 -15.50 -9.51 -17.88
CA SER A 402 -16.02 -9.61 -16.51
C SER A 402 -15.38 -8.64 -15.51
N PHE A 403 -14.22 -8.07 -15.85
CA PHE A 403 -13.49 -7.12 -15.02
C PHE A 403 -13.21 -5.83 -15.81
N THR A 404 -13.97 -4.79 -15.52
CA THR A 404 -13.77 -3.48 -16.16
C THR A 404 -12.40 -2.88 -15.78
N THR A 405 -11.86 -2.00 -16.62
CA THR A 405 -10.61 -1.29 -16.32
C THR A 405 -10.68 -0.50 -15.01
N GLY A 406 -11.84 0.11 -14.72
CA GLY A 406 -12.10 0.78 -13.45
C GLY A 406 -12.04 -0.15 -12.24
N GLU A 407 -12.56 -1.37 -12.36
CA GLU A 407 -12.46 -2.38 -11.31
C GLU A 407 -11.00 -2.82 -11.06
N ILE A 408 -10.21 -3.02 -12.11
CA ILE A 408 -8.79 -3.39 -11.98
C ILE A 408 -7.99 -2.28 -11.27
N VAL A 409 -8.23 -1.01 -11.64
CA VAL A 409 -7.61 0.14 -10.96
C VAL A 409 -8.06 0.19 -9.49
N ASN A 410 -9.34 -0.07 -9.21
CA ASN A 410 -9.86 -0.12 -7.84
C ASN A 410 -9.24 -1.27 -7.01
N LEU A 411 -8.97 -2.43 -7.63
CA LEU A 411 -8.26 -3.54 -6.98
C LEU A 411 -6.86 -3.10 -6.51
N MET A 412 -6.15 -2.32 -7.33
CA MET A 412 -4.81 -1.82 -7.01
C MET A 412 -4.83 -0.65 -6.02
N ALA A 413 -5.75 0.29 -6.17
CA ALA A 413 -5.76 1.54 -5.42
C ALA A 413 -6.46 1.41 -4.06
N VAL A 414 -7.59 0.69 -4.00
CA VAL A 414 -8.40 0.57 -2.77
C VAL A 414 -8.19 -0.77 -2.09
N ASP A 415 -8.30 -1.87 -2.84
CA ASP A 415 -8.26 -3.20 -2.21
C ASP A 415 -6.88 -3.58 -1.70
N ALA A 416 -5.81 -3.25 -2.43
CA ALA A 416 -4.44 -3.42 -1.93
C ALA A 416 -4.12 -2.46 -0.78
N HIS A 417 -4.66 -1.23 -0.79
CA HIS A 417 -4.44 -0.25 0.29
C HIS A 417 -5.04 -0.70 1.62
N ARG A 418 -6.24 -1.31 1.60
CA ARG A 418 -6.91 -1.80 2.82
C ARG A 418 -6.04 -2.76 3.65
N PHE A 419 -5.09 -3.46 3.03
CA PHE A 419 -4.15 -4.30 3.77
C PHE A 419 -3.19 -3.49 4.63
N ILE A 420 -2.80 -2.27 4.25
CA ILE A 420 -1.99 -1.38 5.08
C ILE A 420 -2.76 -1.05 6.36
N ASP A 421 -4.02 -0.61 6.20
CA ASP A 421 -4.88 -0.23 7.32
C ASP A 421 -5.15 -1.44 8.24
N LEU A 422 -5.35 -2.63 7.68
CA LEU A 422 -5.56 -3.85 8.44
C LEU A 422 -4.30 -4.29 9.19
N ILE A 423 -3.16 -4.44 8.51
CA ILE A 423 -1.93 -5.02 9.09
C ILE A 423 -1.43 -4.18 10.27
N THR A 424 -1.57 -2.85 10.18
CA THR A 424 -1.16 -1.92 11.24
C THR A 424 -1.84 -2.20 12.58
N TYR A 425 -3.11 -2.62 12.54
CA TYR A 425 -3.93 -2.85 13.74
C TYR A 425 -4.30 -4.33 13.96
N LEU A 426 -3.84 -5.25 13.11
CA LEU A 426 -4.24 -6.67 13.16
C LEU A 426 -3.87 -7.33 14.50
N ASN A 427 -2.75 -6.94 15.11
CA ASN A 427 -2.33 -7.46 16.41
C ASN A 427 -3.30 -7.11 17.56
N MET A 428 -4.18 -6.12 17.36
CA MET A 428 -5.21 -5.77 18.34
C MET A 428 -6.22 -6.91 18.56
N ILE A 429 -6.37 -7.86 17.63
CA ILE A 429 -7.28 -9.02 17.79
C ILE A 429 -6.93 -9.85 19.02
N TRP A 430 -5.65 -10.10 19.28
CA TRP A 430 -5.19 -10.87 20.44
C TRP A 430 -4.77 -9.96 21.60
N SER A 431 -4.24 -8.77 21.30
CA SER A 431 -3.79 -7.79 22.29
C SER A 431 -4.96 -7.20 23.08
N ALA A 432 -6.11 -6.90 22.47
CA ALA A 432 -7.26 -6.35 23.19
C ALA A 432 -7.81 -7.30 24.26
N PRO A 433 -8.09 -8.60 23.98
CA PRO A 433 -8.46 -9.56 25.02
C PRO A 433 -7.40 -9.69 26.11
N PHE A 434 -6.11 -9.72 25.75
CA PHE A 434 -5.02 -9.77 26.71
C PHE A 434 -5.04 -8.57 27.67
N GLN A 435 -5.17 -7.35 27.14
CA GLN A 435 -5.28 -6.14 27.97
C GLN A 435 -6.53 -6.16 28.84
N ILE A 436 -7.71 -6.55 28.31
CA ILE A 436 -8.96 -6.61 29.09
C ILE A 436 -8.83 -7.57 30.27
N VAL A 437 -8.33 -8.79 30.03
CA VAL A 437 -8.16 -9.81 31.09
C VAL A 437 -7.21 -9.31 32.18
N LEU A 438 -6.10 -8.69 31.79
CA LEU A 438 -5.07 -8.24 32.72
C LEU A 438 -5.52 -6.99 33.51
N THR A 439 -6.26 -6.07 32.88
CA THR A 439 -6.93 -4.95 33.58
C THR A 439 -7.92 -5.46 34.62
N VAL A 440 -8.81 -6.39 34.25
CA VAL A 440 -9.81 -6.94 35.18
C VAL A 440 -9.12 -7.69 36.33
N TYR A 441 -8.05 -8.42 36.05
CA TYR A 441 -7.24 -9.10 37.08
C TYR A 441 -6.66 -8.12 38.11
N PHE A 442 -6.03 -7.02 37.66
CA PHE A 442 -5.48 -6.03 38.59
C PHE A 442 -6.55 -5.21 39.32
N LEU A 443 -7.65 -4.89 38.66
CA LEU A 443 -8.78 -4.26 39.34
C LEU A 443 -9.35 -5.19 40.42
N TRP A 444 -9.47 -6.49 40.16
CA TRP A 444 -9.96 -7.47 41.14
C TRP A 444 -9.07 -7.52 42.38
N GLN A 445 -7.74 -7.38 42.22
CA GLN A 445 -6.81 -7.31 43.36
C GLN A 445 -6.97 -6.06 44.22
N ILE A 446 -7.44 -4.94 43.64
CA ILE A 446 -7.56 -3.65 44.34
C ILE A 446 -8.95 -3.48 44.94
N LEU A 447 -10.00 -3.77 44.18
CA LEU A 447 -11.40 -3.47 44.51
C LEU A 447 -12.23 -4.72 44.85
N GLY A 448 -11.63 -5.91 44.77
CA GLY A 448 -12.31 -7.17 45.09
C GLY A 448 -13.52 -7.47 44.19
N PRO A 449 -14.57 -8.12 44.72
CA PRO A 449 -15.80 -8.45 43.98
C PRO A 449 -16.53 -7.23 43.40
N SER A 450 -16.30 -6.02 43.92
CA SER A 450 -16.94 -4.78 43.45
C SER A 450 -16.67 -4.50 41.97
N VAL A 451 -15.59 -5.01 41.40
CA VAL A 451 -15.26 -4.90 39.96
C VAL A 451 -16.31 -5.54 39.06
N LEU A 452 -17.05 -6.55 39.55
CA LEU A 452 -18.09 -7.21 38.76
C LEU A 452 -19.21 -6.24 38.37
N SER A 453 -19.49 -5.21 39.17
CA SER A 453 -20.49 -4.19 38.83
C SER A 453 -20.01 -3.30 37.68
N GLY A 454 -18.73 -2.90 37.68
CA GLY A 454 -18.09 -2.20 36.57
C GLY A 454 -18.03 -3.05 35.30
N LEU A 455 -17.68 -4.33 35.43
CA LEU A 455 -17.67 -5.27 34.31
C LEU A 455 -19.08 -5.47 33.73
N PHE A 456 -20.11 -5.53 34.57
CA PHE A 456 -21.50 -5.62 34.12
C PHE A 456 -21.89 -4.40 33.27
N VAL A 457 -21.56 -3.19 33.72
CA VAL A 457 -21.76 -1.96 32.94
C VAL A 457 -21.04 -2.06 31.59
N MET A 458 -19.79 -2.53 31.57
CA MET A 458 -19.05 -2.71 30.31
C MET A 458 -19.72 -3.73 29.37
N ILE A 459 -20.16 -4.88 29.90
CA ILE A 459 -20.86 -5.90 29.11
C ILE A 459 -22.15 -5.34 28.52
N VAL A 460 -22.88 -4.49 29.24
CA VAL A 460 -24.09 -3.81 28.75
C VAL A 460 -23.77 -2.79 27.66
N LEU A 461 -22.62 -2.11 27.74
CA LEU A 461 -22.20 -1.14 26.72
C LEU A 461 -21.77 -1.79 25.38
N ILE A 462 -21.29 -3.04 25.39
CA ILE A 462 -20.90 -3.76 24.17
C ILE A 462 -22.05 -3.92 23.16
N PRO A 463 -23.24 -4.46 23.49
CA PRO A 463 -24.34 -4.62 22.54
C PRO A 463 -24.91 -3.27 22.08
N ILE A 464 -24.92 -2.25 22.95
CA ILE A 464 -25.31 -0.87 22.57
C ILE A 464 -24.37 -0.36 21.48
N ASN A 465 -23.06 -0.47 21.71
CA ASN A 465 -22.05 -0.07 20.73
C ASN A 465 -22.16 -0.88 19.42
N ALA A 466 -22.45 -2.19 19.49
CA ALA A 466 -22.62 -3.03 18.32
C ALA A 466 -23.88 -2.66 17.50
N ALA A 467 -25.01 -2.41 18.16
CA ALA A 467 -26.26 -1.99 17.50
C ALA A 467 -26.09 -0.64 16.80
N VAL A 468 -25.46 0.32 17.49
CA VAL A 468 -25.13 1.65 16.95
C VAL A 468 -24.16 1.54 15.78
N ALA A 469 -23.10 0.74 15.88
CA ALA A 469 -22.15 0.51 14.79
C ALA A 469 -22.82 -0.11 13.55
N ASN A 470 -23.73 -1.08 13.73
CA ASN A 470 -24.48 -1.68 12.61
C ASN A 470 -25.41 -0.66 11.94
N LYS A 471 -26.10 0.17 12.71
CA LYS A 471 -26.94 1.24 12.15
C LYS A 471 -26.10 2.28 11.42
N SER A 472 -24.92 2.64 11.95
CA SER A 472 -23.97 3.57 11.35
C SER A 472 -23.45 3.03 10.01
N LYS A 473 -23.10 1.74 9.96
CA LYS A 473 -22.75 1.05 8.71
C LYS A 473 -23.87 1.11 7.67
N ASN A 474 -25.12 0.87 8.05
CA ASN A 474 -26.25 0.96 7.11
C ASN A 474 -26.45 2.39 6.57
N LEU A 475 -26.33 3.41 7.41
CA LEU A 475 -26.39 4.81 6.99
C LEU A 475 -25.22 5.17 6.08
N GLN A 476 -24.01 4.67 6.38
CA GLN A 476 -22.83 4.86 5.53
C GLN A 476 -23.01 4.23 4.14
N VAL A 477 -23.63 3.04 4.05
CA VAL A 477 -23.95 2.40 2.75
C VAL A 477 -24.95 3.26 1.96
N GLN A 478 -25.98 3.80 2.60
CA GLN A 478 -26.94 4.69 1.94
C GLN A 478 -26.29 6.01 1.49
N GLN A 479 -25.42 6.57 2.32
CA GLN A 479 -24.64 7.76 2.00
C GLN A 479 -23.76 7.50 0.76
N MET A 480 -23.02 6.39 0.75
CA MET A 480 -22.17 6.02 -0.40
C MET A 480 -22.98 5.88 -1.68
N LYS A 481 -24.17 5.26 -1.63
CA LYS A 481 -25.05 5.15 -2.81
C LYS A 481 -25.43 6.52 -3.39
N ASN A 482 -25.83 7.48 -2.56
CA ASN A 482 -26.19 8.83 -3.02
C ASN A 482 -24.94 9.61 -3.49
N LYS A 483 -23.81 9.46 -2.81
CA LYS A 483 -22.53 10.06 -3.18
C LYS A 483 -22.02 9.55 -4.52
N ASP A 484 -22.13 8.25 -4.79
CA ASP A 484 -21.73 7.62 -6.05
C ASP A 484 -22.62 8.09 -7.20
N GLN A 485 -23.94 8.20 -6.98
CA GLN A 485 -24.86 8.79 -7.96
C GLN A 485 -24.50 10.23 -8.29
N ARG A 486 -24.18 11.05 -7.28
CA ARG A 486 -23.74 12.44 -7.46
C ARG A 486 -22.43 12.52 -8.23
N ALA A 487 -21.44 11.72 -7.87
CA ALA A 487 -20.13 11.68 -8.52
C ALA A 487 -20.25 11.23 -9.99
N LYS A 488 -21.09 10.22 -10.26
CA LYS A 488 -21.38 9.77 -11.63
C LYS A 488 -22.00 10.89 -12.47
N LEU A 489 -23.05 11.54 -11.96
CA LEU A 489 -23.70 12.66 -12.66
C LEU A 489 -22.72 13.82 -12.90
N MET A 490 -21.86 14.13 -11.92
CA MET A 490 -20.82 15.16 -12.05
C MET A 490 -19.82 14.81 -13.16
N ASN A 491 -19.39 13.55 -13.25
CA ASN A 491 -18.48 13.10 -14.32
C ASN A 491 -19.14 13.18 -15.71
N GLU A 492 -20.42 12.85 -15.82
CA GLU A 492 -21.18 13.01 -17.07
C GLU A 492 -21.29 14.49 -17.49
N ILE A 493 -21.58 15.39 -16.53
CA ILE A 493 -21.60 16.84 -16.74
C ILE A 493 -20.23 17.36 -17.21
N LEU A 494 -19.14 16.98 -16.54
CA LEU A 494 -17.79 17.41 -16.90
C LEU A 494 -17.35 16.89 -18.26
N SER A 495 -17.66 15.63 -18.59
CA SER A 495 -17.36 15.03 -19.89
C SER A 495 -18.14 15.70 -21.03
N GLY A 496 -19.38 16.11 -20.74
CA GLY A 496 -20.29 16.78 -21.69
C GLY A 496 -20.32 18.31 -21.59
N ILE A 497 -19.38 18.95 -20.88
CA ILE A 497 -19.53 20.36 -20.48
C ILE A 497 -19.72 21.32 -21.66
N LYS A 498 -19.07 21.03 -22.80
CA LYS A 498 -19.22 21.81 -24.03
C LYS A 498 -20.65 21.77 -24.55
N VAL A 499 -21.25 20.57 -24.59
CA VAL A 499 -22.62 20.37 -25.07
C VAL A 499 -23.61 21.05 -24.12
N LEU A 500 -23.44 20.88 -22.81
CA LEU A 500 -24.30 21.53 -21.81
C LEU A 500 -24.27 23.06 -21.92
N LYS A 501 -23.09 23.64 -22.17
CA LYS A 501 -22.94 25.09 -22.40
C LYS A 501 -23.58 25.57 -23.69
N LEU A 502 -23.43 24.82 -24.78
CA LEU A 502 -24.06 25.16 -26.07
C LEU A 502 -25.59 25.20 -25.98
N TYR A 503 -26.20 24.31 -25.18
CA TYR A 503 -27.65 24.27 -24.96
C TYR A 503 -28.13 25.06 -23.73
N ALA A 504 -27.23 25.74 -23.00
CA ALA A 504 -27.54 26.44 -21.75
C ALA A 504 -28.29 25.59 -20.71
N TRP A 505 -27.99 24.29 -20.64
CA TRP A 505 -28.64 23.33 -19.72
C TRP A 505 -28.04 23.31 -18.31
N GLU A 506 -27.06 24.17 -18.02
CA GLU A 506 -26.35 24.24 -16.74
C GLU A 506 -27.30 24.33 -15.52
N PRO A 507 -28.32 25.22 -15.51
CA PRO A 507 -29.21 25.35 -14.35
C PRO A 507 -30.08 24.11 -14.10
N CYS A 508 -30.49 23.42 -15.18
CA CYS A 508 -31.28 22.19 -15.07
C CYS A 508 -30.46 21.05 -14.45
N PHE A 509 -29.20 20.90 -14.88
CA PHE A 509 -28.29 19.91 -14.31
C PHE A 509 -27.84 20.27 -12.89
N GLU A 510 -27.68 21.56 -12.58
CA GLU A 510 -27.43 22.05 -11.22
C GLU A 510 -28.54 21.60 -10.25
N GLN A 511 -29.82 21.80 -10.62
CA GLN A 511 -30.95 21.36 -9.80
C GLN A 511 -30.94 19.85 -9.57
N LYS A 512 -30.66 19.04 -10.60
CA LYS A 512 -30.55 17.57 -10.45
C LYS A 512 -29.44 17.18 -9.46
N VAL A 513 -28.30 17.88 -9.50
CA VAL A 513 -27.20 17.64 -8.54
C VAL A 513 -27.62 18.04 -7.12
N LEU A 514 -28.31 19.17 -6.96
CA LEU A 514 -28.82 19.64 -5.67
C LEU A 514 -29.84 18.67 -5.06
N ASP A 515 -30.74 18.11 -5.86
CA ASP A 515 -31.72 17.12 -5.38
C ASP A 515 -31.06 15.86 -4.80
N ILE A 516 -30.01 15.36 -5.47
CA ILE A 516 -29.21 14.24 -4.96
C ILE A 516 -28.45 14.68 -3.71
N ARG A 517 -27.90 15.89 -3.69
CA ARG A 517 -27.17 16.44 -2.54
C ARG A 517 -28.05 16.59 -1.30
N LEU A 518 -29.31 17.02 -1.44
CA LEU A 518 -30.25 17.11 -0.31
C LEU A 518 -30.58 15.73 0.27
N LYS A 519 -30.72 14.71 -0.58
CA LYS A 519 -30.87 13.31 -0.13
C LYS A 519 -29.62 12.82 0.60
N GLU A 520 -28.43 13.15 0.10
CA GLU A 520 -27.14 12.86 0.74
C GLU A 520 -27.05 13.52 2.14
N ILE A 521 -27.36 14.81 2.24
CA ILE A 521 -27.34 15.59 3.49
C ILE A 521 -28.32 15.02 4.52
N LYS A 522 -29.52 14.58 4.11
CA LYS A 522 -30.49 13.97 5.04
C LYS A 522 -29.92 12.72 5.73
N VAL A 523 -29.22 11.86 4.97
CA VAL A 523 -28.57 10.66 5.50
C VAL A 523 -27.37 11.03 6.37
N LEU A 524 -26.55 11.99 5.92
CA LEU A 524 -25.42 12.52 6.68
C LEU A 524 -25.85 13.07 8.04
N ARG A 525 -26.94 13.83 8.11
CA ARG A 525 -27.51 14.34 9.37
C ARG A 525 -27.91 13.20 10.31
N SER A 526 -28.60 12.17 9.79
CA SER A 526 -28.92 10.97 10.59
C SER A 526 -27.67 10.24 11.09
N ALA A 527 -26.62 10.15 10.26
CA ALA A 527 -25.34 9.56 10.65
C ALA A 527 -24.62 10.41 11.71
N ALA A 528 -24.68 11.73 11.61
CA ALA A 528 -24.10 12.67 12.55
C ALA A 528 -24.73 12.53 13.96
N TYR A 529 -26.06 12.44 14.05
CA TYR A 529 -26.74 12.17 15.32
C TYR A 529 -26.31 10.85 15.92
N LEU A 530 -26.23 9.80 15.10
CA LEU A 530 -25.81 8.49 15.56
C LEU A 530 -24.33 8.51 16.01
N SER A 531 -23.47 9.25 15.33
CA SER A 531 -22.08 9.48 15.73
C SER A 531 -22.01 10.23 17.07
N ALA A 532 -22.85 11.24 17.28
CA ALA A 532 -22.93 11.98 18.55
C ALA A 532 -23.34 11.07 19.71
N VAL A 533 -24.33 10.20 19.51
CA VAL A 533 -24.72 9.18 20.49
C VAL A 533 -23.59 8.19 20.74
N THR A 534 -22.89 7.75 19.68
CA THR A 534 -21.72 6.86 19.80
C THR A 534 -20.64 7.51 20.67
N SER A 535 -20.21 8.72 20.32
CA SER A 535 -19.21 9.47 21.07
C SER A 535 -19.62 9.68 22.53
N PHE A 536 -20.89 10.03 22.78
CA PHE A 536 -21.41 10.16 24.14
C PHE A 536 -21.23 8.87 24.95
N VAL A 537 -21.64 7.72 24.41
CA VAL A 537 -21.46 6.43 25.08
C VAL A 537 -19.96 6.15 25.36
N TRP A 538 -19.07 6.51 24.43
CA TRP A 538 -17.61 6.37 24.60
C TRP A 538 -17.03 7.24 25.72
N PHE A 539 -17.41 8.51 25.79
CA PHE A 539 -16.90 9.43 26.80
C PHE A 539 -17.47 9.15 28.18
N CYS A 540 -18.73 8.71 28.26
CA CYS A 540 -19.38 8.40 29.54
C CYS A 540 -18.97 7.04 30.11
N ALA A 541 -18.53 6.09 29.28
CA ALA A 541 -18.25 4.72 29.71
C ALA A 541 -17.25 4.63 30.89
N PRO A 542 -16.08 5.29 30.88
CA PRO A 542 -15.13 5.18 31.99
C PRO A 542 -15.66 5.79 33.29
N PHE A 543 -16.35 6.94 33.19
CA PHE A 543 -16.98 7.59 34.34
C PHE A 543 -18.11 6.74 34.93
N LEU A 544 -18.97 6.17 34.09
CA LEU A 544 -20.07 5.33 34.56
C LEU A 544 -19.54 4.07 35.25
N VAL A 545 -18.50 3.47 34.67
CA VAL A 545 -17.81 2.31 35.26
C VAL A 545 -17.18 2.69 36.60
N SER A 546 -16.43 3.79 36.69
CA SER A 546 -15.78 4.20 37.94
C SER A 546 -16.82 4.54 39.00
N LEU A 547 -17.87 5.29 38.66
CA LEU A 547 -18.97 5.64 39.56
C LEU A 547 -19.65 4.39 40.13
N VAL A 548 -20.05 3.43 39.28
CA VAL A 548 -20.73 2.22 39.72
C VAL A 548 -19.80 1.33 40.55
N THR A 549 -18.53 1.23 40.16
CA THR A 549 -17.56 0.39 40.89
C THR A 549 -17.25 0.98 42.27
N PHE A 550 -17.01 2.30 42.37
CA PHE A 550 -16.76 2.98 43.64
C PHE A 550 -18.00 3.02 44.53
N ALA A 551 -19.19 3.23 43.96
CA ALA A 551 -20.44 3.16 44.70
C ALA A 551 -20.63 1.78 45.35
N VAL A 552 -20.45 0.70 44.58
CA VAL A 552 -20.58 -0.67 45.12
C VAL A 552 -19.48 -0.97 46.13
N TYR A 553 -18.24 -0.52 45.90
CA TYR A 553 -17.13 -0.73 46.82
C TYR A 553 -17.39 -0.11 48.20
N VAL A 554 -17.85 1.14 48.24
CA VAL A 554 -18.09 1.88 49.49
C VAL A 554 -19.39 1.47 50.18
N LEU A 555 -20.41 1.02 49.43
CA LEU A 555 -21.71 0.62 49.99
C LEU A 555 -21.78 -0.87 50.37
N SER A 556 -20.86 -1.72 49.91
CA SER A 556 -20.92 -3.16 50.17
C SER A 556 -20.40 -3.57 51.55
N ASP A 557 -19.45 -2.83 52.13
CA ASP A 557 -18.88 -3.11 53.45
C ASP A 557 -18.40 -1.79 54.08
N ASP A 558 -18.69 -1.59 55.35
CA ASP A 558 -18.30 -0.39 56.08
C ASP A 558 -16.77 -0.27 56.26
N SER A 559 -16.06 -1.40 56.17
CA SER A 559 -14.60 -1.47 56.23
C SER A 559 -13.89 -1.06 54.93
N HIS A 560 -14.60 -0.97 53.82
CA HIS A 560 -14.04 -0.50 52.55
C HIS A 560 -14.01 1.03 52.49
N VAL A 561 -12.82 1.60 52.71
CA VAL A 561 -12.57 3.03 52.55
C VAL A 561 -11.91 3.27 51.19
N LEU A 562 -12.37 4.29 50.47
CA LEU A 562 -11.79 4.70 49.19
C LEU A 562 -10.59 5.63 49.46
N ASP A 563 -9.40 5.03 49.57
CA ASP A 563 -8.14 5.77 49.69
C ASP A 563 -7.61 6.26 48.34
N ALA A 564 -6.61 7.15 48.37
CA ALA A 564 -6.01 7.70 47.14
C ALA A 564 -5.39 6.60 46.26
N GLU A 565 -4.84 5.55 46.88
CA GLU A 565 -4.26 4.41 46.19
C GLU A 565 -5.31 3.66 45.36
N THR A 566 -6.40 3.21 45.99
CA THR A 566 -7.48 2.47 45.30
C THR A 566 -8.17 3.35 44.26
N ALA A 567 -8.42 4.63 44.53
CA ALA A 567 -9.12 5.53 43.61
C ALA A 567 -8.31 5.85 42.34
N PHE A 568 -7.06 6.31 42.46
CA PHE A 568 -6.30 6.77 41.29
C PHE A 568 -5.68 5.63 40.47
N VAL A 569 -5.29 4.52 41.11
CA VAL A 569 -4.77 3.35 40.39
C VAL A 569 -5.90 2.68 39.60
N SER A 570 -7.09 2.52 40.19
CA SER A 570 -8.24 1.96 39.47
C SER A 570 -8.72 2.88 38.34
N LEU A 571 -8.73 4.20 38.53
CA LEU A 571 -9.03 5.17 37.48
C LEU A 571 -8.05 5.05 36.30
N SER A 572 -6.76 4.86 36.59
CA SER A 572 -5.74 4.63 35.55
C SER A 572 -5.98 3.32 34.79
N LEU A 573 -6.33 2.23 35.49
CA LEU A 573 -6.67 0.93 34.88
C LEU A 573 -7.95 1.00 34.03
N PHE A 574 -8.98 1.74 34.47
CA PHE A 574 -10.17 1.99 33.67
C PHE A 574 -9.86 2.78 32.39
N ASN A 575 -8.97 3.78 32.46
CA ASN A 575 -8.55 4.55 31.30
C ASN A 575 -7.79 3.70 30.27
N ILE A 576 -6.98 2.73 30.70
CA ILE A 576 -6.29 1.79 29.80
C ILE A 576 -7.31 0.96 29.01
N LEU A 577 -8.41 0.53 29.65
CA LEU A 577 -9.44 -0.30 29.02
C LEU A 577 -10.21 0.41 27.90
N ARG A 578 -10.21 1.74 27.89
CA ARG A 578 -10.94 2.56 26.89
C ARG A 578 -10.48 2.27 25.46
N PHE A 579 -9.16 2.19 25.25
CA PHE A 579 -8.59 2.07 23.92
C PHE A 579 -8.87 0.72 23.24
N PRO A 580 -8.67 -0.45 23.90
CA PRO A 580 -9.07 -1.74 23.34
C PRO A 580 -10.54 -1.83 22.98
N LEU A 581 -11.42 -1.32 23.86
CA LEU A 581 -12.85 -1.36 23.64
C LEU A 581 -13.24 -0.53 22.41
N SER A 582 -12.64 0.64 22.20
CA SER A 582 -12.94 1.51 21.05
C SER A 582 -12.40 1.00 19.73
N MET A 583 -11.21 0.39 19.77
CA MET A 583 -10.54 -0.04 18.55
C MET A 583 -11.08 -1.38 18.01
N LEU A 584 -11.57 -2.26 18.89
CA LEU A 584 -12.01 -3.61 18.51
C LEU A 584 -13.18 -3.60 17.50
N PRO A 585 -14.27 -2.83 17.67
CA PRO A 585 -15.34 -2.76 16.68
C PRO A 585 -14.87 -2.22 15.32
N MET A 586 -14.00 -1.20 15.33
CA MET A 586 -13.39 -0.65 14.11
C MET A 586 -12.56 -1.71 13.38
N LEU A 587 -11.76 -2.48 14.11
CA LEU A 587 -10.95 -3.56 13.56
C LEU A 587 -11.80 -4.68 12.97
N VAL A 588 -12.88 -5.09 13.64
CA VAL A 588 -13.81 -6.11 13.11
C VAL A 588 -14.40 -5.65 11.78
N SER A 589 -14.78 -4.36 11.67
CA SER A 589 -15.22 -3.78 10.40
C SER A 589 -14.12 -3.86 9.32
N ASN A 590 -12.89 -3.47 9.65
CA ASN A 590 -11.74 -3.51 8.73
C ASN A 590 -11.40 -4.94 8.28
N VAL A 591 -11.49 -5.92 9.17
CA VAL A 591 -11.30 -7.36 8.85
C VAL A 591 -12.38 -7.83 7.88
N VAL A 592 -13.66 -7.51 8.11
CA VAL A 592 -14.76 -7.88 7.22
C VAL A 592 -14.59 -7.25 5.85
N GLN A 593 -14.24 -5.95 5.79
CA GLN A 593 -14.01 -5.25 4.52
C GLN A 593 -12.81 -5.83 3.76
N SER A 594 -11.72 -6.12 4.45
CA SER A 594 -10.53 -6.74 3.86
C SER A 594 -10.80 -8.16 3.38
N SER A 595 -11.65 -8.93 4.06
CA SER A 595 -12.10 -10.25 3.60
C SER A 595 -12.84 -10.18 2.25
N VAL A 596 -13.65 -9.13 2.03
CA VAL A 596 -14.28 -8.88 0.73
C VAL A 596 -13.24 -8.52 -0.34
N SER A 597 -12.23 -7.72 0.01
CA SER A 597 -11.10 -7.41 -0.89
C SER A 597 -10.28 -8.66 -1.23
N VAL A 598 -9.99 -9.54 -0.27
CA VAL A 598 -9.35 -10.85 -0.51
C VAL A 598 -10.17 -11.70 -1.49
N LYS A 599 -11.50 -11.76 -1.35
CA LYS A 599 -12.37 -12.51 -2.27
C LYS A 599 -12.30 -11.94 -3.69
N ARG A 600 -12.34 -10.61 -3.85
CA ARG A 600 -12.26 -9.94 -5.16
C ARG A 600 -10.91 -10.13 -5.83
N ILE A 601 -9.81 -9.92 -5.09
CA ILE A 601 -8.45 -10.17 -5.61
C ILE A 601 -8.27 -11.64 -5.97
N ASN A 602 -8.73 -12.59 -5.13
CA ASN A 602 -8.65 -14.02 -5.47
C ASN A 602 -9.48 -14.35 -6.72
N LYS A 603 -10.67 -13.77 -6.90
CA LYS A 603 -11.49 -13.96 -8.10
C LYS A 603 -10.73 -13.47 -9.34
N PHE A 604 -10.07 -12.31 -9.26
CA PHE A 604 -9.27 -11.75 -10.34
C PHE A 604 -7.99 -12.57 -10.62
N MET A 605 -7.22 -12.93 -9.59
CA MET A 605 -5.96 -13.66 -9.74
C MET A 605 -6.14 -15.09 -10.29
N ASN A 606 -7.26 -15.74 -9.97
CA ASN A 606 -7.61 -17.06 -10.50
C ASN A 606 -8.44 -17.00 -11.80
N SER A 607 -8.61 -15.82 -12.41
CA SER A 607 -9.22 -15.73 -13.74
C SER A 607 -8.33 -16.36 -14.81
N GLU A 608 -8.92 -16.71 -15.94
CA GLU A 608 -8.20 -17.34 -17.04
C GLU A 608 -7.19 -16.38 -17.67
N GLU A 609 -6.06 -16.95 -18.09
CA GLU A 609 -5.00 -16.23 -18.81
C GLU A 609 -5.02 -16.68 -20.27
N LEU A 610 -4.62 -15.76 -21.16
CA LEU A 610 -4.36 -16.11 -22.56
C LEU A 610 -3.28 -17.19 -22.61
N ASP A 611 -3.51 -18.20 -23.45
CA ASP A 611 -2.55 -19.27 -23.66
C ASP A 611 -1.48 -18.78 -24.67
N PRO A 612 -0.22 -18.58 -24.23
CA PRO A 612 0.84 -18.09 -25.10
C PRO A 612 1.16 -19.07 -26.25
N ASP A 613 0.80 -20.35 -26.12
CA ASP A 613 1.02 -21.37 -27.15
C ASP A 613 -0.12 -21.39 -28.21
N SER A 614 -1.08 -20.46 -28.12
CA SER A 614 -2.18 -20.36 -29.09
C SER A 614 -1.69 -20.02 -30.50
N VAL A 615 -0.66 -19.17 -30.60
CA VAL A 615 -0.01 -18.78 -31.85
C VAL A 615 1.41 -19.29 -31.84
N THR A 616 1.80 -20.07 -32.84
CA THR A 616 3.18 -20.51 -32.97
C THR A 616 4.02 -19.43 -33.65
N HIS A 617 5.30 -19.38 -33.29
CA HIS A 617 6.30 -18.47 -33.86
C HIS A 617 7.44 -19.25 -34.52
N ASP A 618 7.08 -20.24 -35.34
CA ASP A 618 8.04 -21.10 -36.01
C ASP A 618 8.79 -20.32 -37.09
N SER A 619 10.12 -20.27 -36.97
CA SER A 619 11.01 -19.57 -37.90
C SER A 619 11.19 -20.30 -39.23
N ASP A 620 10.94 -21.62 -39.26
CA ASP A 620 11.19 -22.46 -40.43
C ASP A 620 10.04 -22.38 -41.45
N GLU A 621 8.91 -21.79 -41.05
CA GLU A 621 7.77 -21.54 -41.93
C GLU A 621 8.14 -20.54 -43.04
N LYS A 622 7.72 -20.85 -44.27
CA LYS A 622 8.06 -20.06 -45.47
C LYS A 622 7.31 -18.73 -45.49
N ASP A 623 6.01 -18.77 -45.17
CA ASP A 623 5.12 -17.62 -45.22
C ASP A 623 5.05 -16.93 -43.84
N PRO A 624 5.13 -15.59 -43.78
CA PRO A 624 5.12 -14.86 -42.50
C PRO A 624 3.83 -14.98 -41.69
N LEU A 625 2.68 -15.20 -42.33
CA LEU A 625 1.39 -15.34 -41.68
C LEU A 625 0.65 -16.54 -42.28
N VAL A 626 0.31 -17.51 -41.42
CA VAL A 626 -0.38 -18.74 -41.82
C VAL A 626 -1.48 -19.06 -40.82
N ILE A 627 -2.69 -19.29 -41.33
CA ILE A 627 -3.81 -19.91 -40.61
C ILE A 627 -4.29 -21.10 -41.42
N GLU A 628 -4.38 -22.27 -40.79
CA GLU A 628 -4.88 -23.52 -41.39
C GLU A 628 -6.01 -24.09 -40.53
N ASN A 629 -7.19 -24.27 -41.15
CA ASN A 629 -8.41 -24.76 -40.52
C ASN A 629 -8.69 -24.11 -39.16
N GLY A 630 -8.46 -22.79 -39.09
CA GLY A 630 -8.52 -22.01 -37.86
C GLY A 630 -9.96 -21.71 -37.45
N THR A 631 -10.33 -22.07 -36.23
CA THR A 631 -11.61 -21.72 -35.62
C THR A 631 -11.36 -20.98 -34.32
N PHE A 632 -11.94 -19.77 -34.18
CA PHE A 632 -11.66 -18.86 -33.07
C PHE A 632 -12.94 -18.31 -32.43
N THR A 633 -12.86 -18.03 -31.13
CA THR A 633 -13.97 -17.46 -30.36
C THR A 633 -13.50 -16.39 -29.38
N TRP A 634 -14.35 -15.39 -29.16
CA TRP A 634 -14.21 -14.39 -28.09
C TRP A 634 -14.79 -14.85 -26.75
N GLY A 635 -15.54 -15.97 -26.77
CA GLY A 635 -16.26 -16.55 -25.65
C GLY A 635 -15.57 -17.79 -25.10
N GLU A 636 -16.32 -18.63 -24.39
CA GLU A 636 -15.84 -19.97 -24.08
C GLU A 636 -15.80 -20.81 -25.37
N PRO A 637 -14.96 -21.86 -25.47
CA PRO A 637 -14.90 -22.72 -26.66
C PRO A 637 -16.22 -23.42 -27.01
N THR A 638 -17.16 -23.44 -26.06
CA THR A 638 -18.52 -23.96 -26.23
C THR A 638 -19.45 -22.97 -26.92
N ASP A 639 -19.10 -21.69 -26.95
CA ASP A 639 -19.87 -20.66 -27.64
C ASP A 639 -19.72 -20.77 -29.16
N ALA A 640 -20.68 -20.23 -29.91
CA ALA A 640 -20.60 -20.20 -31.36
C ALA A 640 -19.31 -19.48 -31.82
N PRO A 641 -18.51 -20.09 -32.70
CA PRO A 641 -17.25 -19.51 -33.13
C PRO A 641 -17.50 -18.21 -33.91
N THR A 642 -16.72 -17.18 -33.60
CA THR A 642 -16.78 -15.90 -34.33
C THR A 642 -16.10 -16.03 -35.70
N LEU A 643 -15.05 -16.85 -35.77
CA LEU A 643 -14.36 -17.18 -37.00
C LEU A 643 -14.34 -18.69 -37.16
N SER A 644 -14.74 -19.18 -38.34
CA SER A 644 -14.82 -20.62 -38.60
C SER A 644 -14.10 -20.99 -39.89
N ASN A 645 -13.34 -22.10 -39.85
CA ASN A 645 -12.64 -22.68 -40.99
C ASN A 645 -11.80 -21.67 -41.81
N ILE A 646 -11.08 -20.78 -41.13
CA ILE A 646 -10.22 -19.80 -41.78
C ILE A 646 -8.99 -20.51 -42.35
N ASN A 647 -8.73 -20.30 -43.63
CA ASN A 647 -7.53 -20.75 -44.32
C ASN A 647 -6.92 -19.56 -45.06
N LEU A 648 -5.79 -19.06 -44.56
CA LEU A 648 -5.14 -17.87 -45.11
C LEU A 648 -3.62 -18.00 -45.02
N ARG A 649 -2.93 -17.73 -46.13
CA ARG A 649 -1.47 -17.66 -46.20
C ARG A 649 -1.07 -16.35 -46.87
N VAL A 650 -0.17 -15.60 -46.25
CA VAL A 650 0.33 -14.32 -46.77
C VAL A 650 1.83 -14.42 -46.98
N SER A 651 2.29 -14.14 -48.20
CA SER A 651 3.70 -14.16 -48.58
C SER A 651 4.45 -12.93 -48.06
N SER A 652 5.78 -13.03 -47.95
CA SER A 652 6.63 -11.93 -47.50
C SER A 652 6.59 -10.72 -48.44
N GLY A 653 6.38 -9.52 -47.88
CA GLY A 653 6.35 -8.25 -48.62
C GLY A 653 5.01 -7.92 -49.30
N GLN A 654 4.05 -8.85 -49.24
CA GLN A 654 2.74 -8.72 -49.87
C GLN A 654 1.85 -7.69 -49.15
N LEU A 655 1.09 -6.91 -49.92
CA LEU A 655 0.01 -6.04 -49.43
C LEU A 655 -1.34 -6.74 -49.64
N VAL A 656 -1.96 -7.16 -48.54
CA VAL A 656 -3.25 -7.88 -48.53
C VAL A 656 -4.35 -6.96 -48.01
N ALA A 657 -5.45 -6.84 -48.75
CA ALA A 657 -6.66 -6.17 -48.27
C ALA A 657 -7.67 -7.17 -47.72
N VAL A 658 -8.27 -6.88 -46.58
CA VAL A 658 -9.38 -7.65 -46.00
C VAL A 658 -10.64 -6.80 -46.03
N VAL A 659 -11.63 -7.24 -46.81
CA VAL A 659 -12.88 -6.52 -47.07
C VAL A 659 -14.10 -7.36 -46.68
N GLY A 660 -15.24 -6.72 -46.52
CA GLY A 660 -16.49 -7.39 -46.17
C GLY A 660 -17.44 -6.48 -45.39
N THR A 661 -18.70 -6.90 -45.28
CA THR A 661 -19.76 -6.15 -44.59
C THR A 661 -19.41 -5.82 -43.14
N VAL A 662 -20.05 -4.82 -42.56
CA VAL A 662 -19.85 -4.48 -41.13
C VAL A 662 -20.23 -5.68 -40.26
N GLY A 663 -19.37 -6.07 -39.32
CA GLY A 663 -19.60 -7.24 -38.45
C GLY A 663 -19.18 -8.60 -39.02
N SER A 664 -18.62 -8.68 -40.23
CA SER A 664 -18.15 -9.94 -40.87
C SER A 664 -16.95 -10.64 -40.20
N GLY A 665 -16.36 -10.05 -39.15
CA GLY A 665 -15.22 -10.65 -38.42
C GLY A 665 -13.82 -10.15 -38.81
N LYS A 666 -13.69 -9.10 -39.62
CA LYS A 666 -12.39 -8.57 -40.10
C LYS A 666 -11.38 -8.23 -38.99
N SER A 667 -11.75 -7.40 -38.03
CA SER A 667 -10.88 -7.08 -36.87
C SER A 667 -10.64 -8.30 -35.98
N SER A 668 -11.57 -9.27 -35.97
CA SER A 668 -11.36 -10.55 -35.28
C SER A 668 -10.27 -11.37 -35.97
N LEU A 669 -10.18 -11.36 -37.31
CA LEU A 669 -9.09 -12.05 -38.01
C LEU A 669 -7.71 -11.53 -37.62
N VAL A 670 -7.56 -10.20 -37.53
CA VAL A 670 -6.32 -9.57 -37.04
C VAL A 670 -6.03 -9.98 -35.58
N SER A 671 -7.06 -9.97 -34.73
CA SER A 671 -6.95 -10.38 -33.33
C SER A 671 -6.54 -11.85 -33.17
N ALA A 672 -6.90 -12.73 -34.12
CA ALA A 672 -6.50 -14.14 -34.13
C ALA A 672 -5.00 -14.30 -34.42
N PHE A 673 -4.45 -13.52 -35.36
CA PHE A 673 -3.00 -13.50 -35.59
C PHE A 673 -2.21 -12.94 -34.40
N LEU A 674 -2.77 -11.98 -33.67
CA LEU A 674 -2.15 -11.41 -32.46
C LEU A 674 -2.22 -12.33 -31.24
N GLY A 675 -2.99 -13.43 -31.30
CA GLY A 675 -3.19 -14.34 -30.18
C GLY A 675 -4.15 -13.81 -29.11
N GLU A 676 -4.96 -12.80 -29.44
CA GLU A 676 -5.96 -12.21 -28.53
C GLU A 676 -7.27 -13.03 -28.52
N LEU A 677 -7.53 -13.82 -29.56
CA LEU A 677 -8.68 -14.73 -29.65
C LEU A 677 -8.31 -16.14 -29.19
N GLU A 678 -9.25 -16.81 -28.53
CA GLU A 678 -9.06 -18.21 -28.16
C GLU A 678 -9.18 -19.11 -29.39
N LYS A 679 -8.14 -19.92 -29.62
CA LYS A 679 -8.09 -20.91 -30.70
C LYS A 679 -8.76 -22.21 -30.24
N VAL A 680 -9.87 -22.57 -30.88
CA VAL A 680 -10.59 -23.83 -30.62
C VAL A 680 -9.95 -24.99 -31.39
N SER A 681 -9.65 -24.75 -32.68
CA SER A 681 -9.02 -25.73 -33.57
C SER A 681 -8.15 -25.04 -34.63
N GLY A 682 -7.28 -25.82 -35.26
CA GLY A 682 -6.41 -25.36 -36.35
C GLY A 682 -5.02 -24.92 -35.91
N ARG A 683 -4.25 -24.39 -36.86
CA ARG A 683 -2.88 -23.92 -36.68
C ARG A 683 -2.78 -22.45 -37.06
N VAL A 684 -2.09 -21.65 -36.24
CA VAL A 684 -1.76 -20.24 -36.52
C VAL A 684 -0.27 -20.08 -36.31
N ASN A 685 0.43 -19.55 -37.33
CA ASN A 685 1.85 -19.24 -37.25
C ASN A 685 2.11 -17.79 -37.66
N THR A 686 2.96 -17.10 -36.92
CA THR A 686 3.44 -15.75 -37.26
C THR A 686 4.96 -15.65 -37.13
N LYS A 687 5.62 -15.03 -38.12
CA LYS A 687 7.08 -14.92 -38.19
C LYS A 687 7.54 -13.47 -38.32
N GLY A 688 8.33 -13.01 -37.35
CA GLY A 688 8.91 -11.67 -37.31
C GLY A 688 8.21 -10.73 -36.34
N SER A 689 8.66 -9.47 -36.31
CA SER A 689 8.09 -8.44 -35.45
C SER A 689 6.78 -7.87 -36.03
N ILE A 690 5.80 -7.61 -35.17
CA ILE A 690 4.46 -7.16 -35.56
C ILE A 690 4.21 -5.73 -35.06
N SER A 691 3.71 -4.87 -35.95
CA SER A 691 3.12 -3.57 -35.62
C SER A 691 1.62 -3.59 -35.89
N TYR A 692 0.83 -3.09 -34.93
CA TYR A 692 -0.62 -3.05 -35.02
C TYR A 692 -1.14 -1.62 -34.87
N VAL A 693 -1.97 -1.19 -35.82
CA VAL A 693 -2.73 0.06 -35.77
C VAL A 693 -4.20 -0.30 -35.57
N PRO A 694 -4.77 -0.09 -34.37
CA PRO A 694 -6.16 -0.40 -34.10
C PRO A 694 -7.10 0.63 -34.73
N GLN A 695 -8.34 0.20 -35.02
CA GLN A 695 -9.41 1.06 -35.52
C GLN A 695 -9.64 2.28 -34.64
N GLN A 696 -9.66 2.08 -33.31
CA GLN A 696 -9.65 3.16 -32.33
C GLN A 696 -8.22 3.46 -31.87
N ALA A 697 -7.67 4.56 -32.37
CA ALA A 697 -6.32 5.02 -32.04
C ALA A 697 -6.13 5.25 -30.53
N TRP A 698 -5.12 4.62 -29.95
CA TRP A 698 -4.75 4.77 -28.54
C TRP A 698 -3.50 5.65 -28.36
N ILE A 699 -3.62 6.71 -27.56
CA ILE A 699 -2.57 7.72 -27.35
C ILE A 699 -2.23 7.79 -25.85
N GLN A 700 -0.93 7.75 -25.53
CA GLN A 700 -0.41 7.89 -24.17
C GLN A 700 -0.45 9.36 -23.72
N ASN A 701 -0.62 9.57 -22.41
CA ASN A 701 -0.59 10.89 -21.79
C ASN A 701 0.85 11.39 -21.61
N THR A 702 1.53 11.67 -22.72
CA THR A 702 2.93 12.13 -22.82
C THR A 702 3.05 13.14 -23.97
N SER A 703 4.26 13.62 -24.29
CA SER A 703 4.46 14.43 -25.49
C SER A 703 4.06 13.68 -26.76
N LEU A 704 3.71 14.41 -27.82
CA LEU A 704 3.39 13.81 -29.12
C LEU A 704 4.59 13.07 -29.71
N LYS A 705 5.79 13.62 -29.54
CA LYS A 705 7.06 12.99 -29.91
C LYS A 705 7.27 11.66 -29.19
N ASP A 706 7.10 11.62 -27.86
CA ASP A 706 7.25 10.38 -27.09
C ASP A 706 6.20 9.33 -27.46
N ASN A 707 4.99 9.78 -27.85
CA ASN A 707 3.96 8.92 -28.39
C ASN A 707 4.38 8.22 -29.69
N ILE A 708 5.10 8.92 -30.58
CA ILE A 708 5.57 8.36 -31.85
C ILE A 708 6.81 7.47 -31.63
N LEU A 709 7.75 7.91 -30.77
CA LEU A 709 8.95 7.13 -30.44
C LEU A 709 8.65 5.85 -29.66
N PHE A 710 7.65 5.89 -28.77
CA PHE A 710 7.14 4.74 -28.02
C PHE A 710 8.25 3.92 -27.32
N GLY A 711 9.21 4.62 -26.70
CA GLY A 711 10.34 4.03 -25.99
C GLY A 711 11.56 3.67 -26.86
N GLN A 712 11.54 3.93 -28.17
CA GLN A 712 12.72 3.82 -29.02
C GLN A 712 13.60 5.08 -28.98
N SER A 713 14.87 4.91 -29.34
CA SER A 713 15.83 6.02 -29.45
C SER A 713 15.46 6.97 -30.59
N PHE A 714 15.55 8.28 -30.35
CA PHE A 714 15.27 9.30 -31.35
C PHE A 714 16.30 9.30 -32.49
N ASN A 715 15.86 8.94 -33.69
CA ASN A 715 16.57 9.10 -34.96
C ASN A 715 15.91 10.18 -35.81
N ASP A 716 16.59 11.33 -35.95
CA ASP A 716 16.07 12.53 -36.61
C ASP A 716 15.67 12.30 -38.08
N ARG A 717 16.46 11.51 -38.83
CA ARG A 717 16.19 11.27 -40.26
C ARG A 717 14.95 10.42 -40.48
N VAL A 718 14.85 9.31 -39.76
CA VAL A 718 13.69 8.40 -39.83
C VAL A 718 12.45 9.13 -39.33
N TYR A 719 12.56 9.86 -38.23
CA TYR A 719 11.45 10.60 -37.65
C TYR A 719 10.87 11.61 -38.65
N LYS A 720 11.69 12.50 -39.22
CA LYS A 720 11.24 13.48 -40.23
C LYS A 720 10.58 12.83 -41.44
N ASN A 721 11.17 11.75 -41.96
CA ASN A 721 10.60 11.02 -43.09
C ASN A 721 9.22 10.43 -42.75
N VAL A 722 9.04 9.87 -41.55
CA VAL A 722 7.75 9.32 -41.09
C VAL A 722 6.70 10.42 -40.88
N ILE A 723 7.09 11.56 -40.30
CA ILE A 723 6.19 12.71 -40.10
C ILE A 723 5.69 13.26 -41.43
N ASP A 724 6.60 13.43 -42.39
CA ASP A 724 6.25 13.92 -43.73
C ASP A 724 5.36 12.90 -44.45
N ALA A 725 5.71 11.60 -44.45
CA ALA A 725 4.91 10.55 -45.10
C ALA A 725 3.50 10.37 -44.50
N CYS A 726 3.35 10.57 -43.18
CA CYS A 726 2.05 10.52 -42.50
C CYS A 726 1.28 11.86 -42.55
N ALA A 727 1.79 12.87 -43.26
CA ALA A 727 1.20 14.20 -43.40
C ALA A 727 0.94 14.93 -42.06
N LEU A 728 1.79 14.71 -41.04
CA LEU A 728 1.63 15.28 -39.70
C LEU A 728 2.21 16.69 -39.53
N LYS A 729 2.98 17.17 -40.52
CA LYS A 729 3.68 18.46 -40.46
C LYS A 729 2.75 19.65 -40.27
N ALA A 730 1.60 19.65 -40.96
CA ALA A 730 0.60 20.71 -40.83
C ALA A 730 -0.03 20.71 -39.42
N ASP A 731 -0.29 19.52 -38.85
CA ASP A 731 -0.86 19.42 -37.50
C ASP A 731 0.11 19.96 -36.45
N PHE A 732 1.42 19.68 -36.59
CA PHE A 732 2.42 20.15 -35.65
C PHE A 732 2.51 21.68 -35.67
N GLN A 733 2.37 22.32 -36.82
CA GLN A 733 2.36 23.78 -36.93
C GLN A 733 1.15 24.43 -36.25
N MET A 734 0.04 23.71 -36.13
CA MET A 734 -1.16 24.19 -35.43
C MET A 734 -1.03 24.04 -33.90
N LEU A 735 -0.16 23.15 -33.42
CA LEU A 735 0.02 22.90 -32.00
C LEU A 735 0.94 23.96 -31.35
N PRO A 736 0.66 24.41 -30.11
CA PRO A 736 1.40 25.50 -29.47
C PRO A 736 2.92 25.26 -29.33
N ALA A 737 3.33 24.00 -29.16
CA ALA A 737 4.73 23.61 -28.99
C ALA A 737 5.17 22.56 -30.03
N GLY A 738 4.49 22.47 -31.17
CA GLY A 738 4.82 21.45 -32.18
C GLY A 738 4.67 20.04 -31.64
N ASP A 739 5.68 19.20 -31.87
CA ASP A 739 5.74 17.81 -31.44
C ASP A 739 6.09 17.61 -29.94
N ASP A 740 6.61 18.63 -29.28
CA ASP A 740 6.82 18.64 -27.82
C ASP A 740 5.53 18.93 -27.04
N THR A 741 4.41 19.17 -27.74
CA THR A 741 3.11 19.43 -27.10
C THR A 741 2.64 18.21 -26.29
N GLU A 742 2.31 18.43 -25.02
CA GLU A 742 1.72 17.40 -24.15
C GLU A 742 0.30 17.03 -24.61
N ILE A 743 0.07 15.73 -24.80
CA ILE A 743 -1.22 15.20 -25.23
C ILE A 743 -1.97 14.67 -24.02
N GLY A 744 -3.13 15.26 -23.72
CA GLY A 744 -3.96 14.85 -22.58
C GLY A 744 -4.51 13.43 -22.68
N GLU A 745 -5.15 12.95 -21.61
CA GLU A 745 -5.67 11.57 -21.51
C GLU A 745 -6.52 11.16 -22.73
N LYS A 746 -6.19 10.01 -23.35
CA LYS A 746 -6.81 9.51 -24.60
C LYS A 746 -6.77 10.50 -25.78
N GLY A 747 -5.84 11.44 -25.75
CA GLY A 747 -5.65 12.44 -26.79
C GLY A 747 -6.81 13.41 -26.95
N ILE A 748 -7.43 13.88 -25.87
CA ILE A 748 -8.57 14.82 -25.94
C ILE A 748 -8.27 16.09 -26.78
N ASN A 749 -7.00 16.43 -26.94
CA ASN A 749 -6.53 17.59 -27.72
C ASN A 749 -6.51 17.37 -29.24
N LEU A 750 -6.63 16.11 -29.70
CA LEU A 750 -6.48 15.74 -31.12
C LEU A 750 -7.83 15.37 -31.74
N SER A 751 -8.01 15.70 -33.03
CA SER A 751 -9.14 15.21 -33.82
C SER A 751 -9.03 13.70 -34.10
N GLY A 752 -10.12 13.05 -34.53
CA GLY A 752 -10.12 11.62 -34.86
C GLY A 752 -9.05 11.25 -35.89
N GLY A 753 -9.00 11.97 -37.02
CA GLY A 753 -7.98 11.78 -38.06
C GLY A 753 -6.55 12.09 -37.61
N GLN A 754 -6.36 13.06 -36.70
CA GLN A 754 -5.04 13.29 -36.08
C GLN A 754 -4.59 12.12 -35.23
N LYS A 755 -5.49 11.56 -34.40
CA LYS A 755 -5.17 10.39 -33.56
C LYS A 755 -4.79 9.18 -34.42
N GLN A 756 -5.54 8.90 -35.50
CA GLN A 756 -5.21 7.80 -36.40
C GLN A 756 -3.84 7.99 -37.05
N ARG A 757 -3.53 9.18 -37.56
CA ARG A 757 -2.22 9.48 -38.16
C ARG A 757 -1.06 9.35 -37.18
N VAL A 758 -1.24 9.77 -35.93
CA VAL A 758 -0.22 9.58 -34.87
C VAL A 758 -0.03 8.10 -34.54
N SER A 759 -1.12 7.33 -34.45
CA SER A 759 -1.07 5.88 -34.24
C SER A 759 -0.37 5.15 -35.40
N LEU A 760 -0.61 5.59 -36.63
CA LEU A 760 0.07 5.07 -37.82
C LEU A 760 1.55 5.43 -37.82
N ALA A 761 1.91 6.69 -37.54
CA ALA A 761 3.30 7.13 -37.45
C ALA A 761 4.09 6.34 -36.41
N ARG A 762 3.48 6.03 -35.26
CA ARG A 762 4.08 5.14 -34.24
C ARG A 762 4.42 3.76 -34.80
N ALA A 763 3.49 3.14 -35.52
CA ALA A 763 3.71 1.83 -36.12
C ALA A 763 4.82 1.88 -37.20
N VAL A 764 4.80 2.88 -38.07
CA VAL A 764 5.81 3.03 -39.14
C VAL A 764 7.20 3.26 -38.55
N TYR A 765 7.32 4.11 -37.51
CA TYR A 765 8.59 4.38 -36.84
C TYR A 765 9.23 3.14 -36.21
N LYS A 766 8.42 2.18 -35.77
CA LYS A 766 8.89 0.92 -35.16
C LYS A 766 9.68 0.02 -36.12
N GLU A 767 9.52 0.19 -37.44
CA GLU A 767 10.15 -0.60 -38.51
C GLU A 767 9.97 -2.13 -38.38
N SER A 768 8.75 -2.58 -38.07
CA SER A 768 8.42 -4.01 -37.92
C SER A 768 8.45 -4.79 -39.23
N ASP A 769 8.33 -6.12 -39.17
CA ASP A 769 8.30 -6.99 -40.36
C ASP A 769 6.89 -7.12 -40.93
N ILE A 770 5.89 -7.15 -40.05
CA ILE A 770 4.48 -7.31 -40.34
C ILE A 770 3.71 -6.10 -39.81
N TYR A 771 2.79 -5.58 -40.63
CA TYR A 771 1.92 -4.46 -40.29
C TYR A 771 0.44 -4.87 -40.41
N PHE A 772 -0.28 -4.81 -39.29
CA PHE A 772 -1.73 -4.90 -39.26
C PHE A 772 -2.32 -3.49 -39.15
N LEU A 773 -3.09 -3.11 -40.15
CA LEU A 773 -3.71 -1.80 -40.27
C LEU A 773 -5.22 -1.96 -40.26
N ASP A 774 -5.84 -1.78 -39.08
CA ASP A 774 -7.29 -1.92 -38.92
C ASP A 774 -7.98 -0.58 -39.17
N ASP A 775 -8.42 -0.38 -40.41
CA ASP A 775 -9.14 0.79 -40.90
C ASP A 775 -8.47 2.15 -40.57
N PRO A 776 -7.19 2.36 -40.95
CA PRO A 776 -6.42 3.55 -40.56
C PRO A 776 -6.80 4.82 -41.35
N LEU A 777 -7.67 4.71 -42.36
CA LEU A 777 -8.01 5.80 -43.29
C LEU A 777 -9.46 6.31 -43.11
N SER A 778 -10.26 5.72 -42.24
CA SER A 778 -11.70 6.06 -42.15
C SER A 778 -11.99 7.42 -41.53
N ALA A 779 -11.10 7.94 -40.67
CA ALA A 779 -11.29 9.23 -40.00
C ALA A 779 -10.49 10.37 -40.63
N VAL A 780 -9.85 10.15 -41.78
CA VAL A 780 -9.04 11.15 -42.50
C VAL A 780 -9.69 11.54 -43.82
N ASP A 781 -9.52 12.80 -44.21
CA ASP A 781 -10.03 13.32 -45.49
C ASP A 781 -9.41 12.56 -46.67
N SER A 782 -10.15 12.40 -47.78
CA SER A 782 -9.73 11.62 -48.95
C SER A 782 -8.36 12.01 -49.51
N HIS A 783 -8.05 13.31 -49.60
CA HIS A 783 -6.75 13.81 -50.04
C HIS A 783 -5.60 13.40 -49.10
N VAL A 784 -5.82 13.48 -47.79
CA VAL A 784 -4.84 13.05 -46.78
C VAL A 784 -4.69 11.53 -46.80
N GLY A 785 -5.80 10.80 -46.95
CA GLY A 785 -5.81 9.36 -47.12
C GLY A 785 -4.98 8.89 -48.32
N LYS A 786 -5.12 9.57 -49.46
CA LYS A 786 -4.34 9.29 -50.67
C LYS A 786 -2.84 9.53 -50.44
N HIS A 787 -2.48 10.64 -49.81
CA HIS A 787 -1.09 10.93 -49.47
C HIS A 787 -0.48 9.83 -48.60
N ILE A 788 -1.19 9.39 -47.55
CA ILE A 788 -0.75 8.32 -46.65
C ILE A 788 -0.65 6.99 -47.41
N PHE A 789 -1.61 6.69 -48.27
CA PHE A 789 -1.57 5.46 -49.06
C PHE A 789 -0.33 5.44 -49.97
N GLU A 790 -0.10 6.48 -50.77
CA GLU A 790 1.03 6.53 -51.71
C GLU A 790 2.40 6.52 -51.03
N HIS A 791 2.55 7.24 -49.90
CA HIS A 791 3.84 7.44 -49.23
C HIS A 791 4.12 6.42 -48.12
N VAL A 792 3.11 5.77 -47.55
CA VAL A 792 3.28 4.82 -46.43
C VAL A 792 2.85 3.41 -46.82
N ILE A 793 1.57 3.20 -47.16
CA ILE A 793 0.94 1.88 -47.20
C ILE A 793 1.15 1.16 -48.53
N GLY A 794 1.03 1.88 -49.64
CA GLY A 794 0.98 1.37 -51.01
C GLY A 794 2.33 0.86 -51.54
N PRO A 795 2.40 0.50 -52.83
CA PRO A 795 3.58 -0.14 -53.44
C PRO A 795 4.79 0.81 -53.52
N THR A 796 4.58 2.12 -53.56
CA THR A 796 5.63 3.16 -53.57
C THR A 796 6.03 3.63 -52.18
N GLY A 797 5.29 3.25 -51.15
CA GLY A 797 5.44 3.80 -49.80
C GLY A 797 6.63 3.25 -49.01
N LEU A 798 6.82 3.80 -47.81
CA LEU A 798 7.85 3.38 -46.86
C LEU A 798 7.77 1.88 -46.51
N LEU A 799 6.56 1.32 -46.48
CA LEU A 799 6.33 -0.08 -46.10
C LEU A 799 6.38 -1.07 -47.28
N ARG A 800 6.81 -0.66 -48.49
CA ARG A 800 6.75 -1.49 -49.72
C ARG A 800 7.40 -2.87 -49.65
N LYS A 801 8.42 -3.05 -48.81
CA LYS A 801 9.14 -4.33 -48.66
C LYS A 801 8.63 -5.17 -47.47
N LYS A 802 7.66 -4.64 -46.72
CA LYS A 802 7.14 -5.25 -45.49
C LYS A 802 5.79 -5.90 -45.77
N THR A 803 5.47 -6.93 -45.01
CA THR A 803 4.18 -7.63 -45.12
C THR A 803 3.11 -6.76 -44.48
N ARG A 804 2.01 -6.50 -45.20
CA ARG A 804 0.98 -5.55 -44.79
C ARG A 804 -0.39 -6.18 -44.94
N ILE A 805 -1.20 -6.12 -43.89
CA ILE A 805 -2.62 -6.43 -43.94
C ILE A 805 -3.39 -5.14 -43.67
N LEU A 806 -4.12 -4.69 -44.68
CA LEU A 806 -5.01 -3.54 -44.63
C LEU A 806 -6.44 -4.04 -44.51
N VAL A 807 -7.01 -3.94 -43.31
CA VAL A 807 -8.45 -4.08 -43.13
C VAL A 807 -9.07 -2.74 -43.47
N THR A 808 -9.98 -2.69 -44.44
CA THR A 808 -10.66 -1.44 -44.80
C THR A 808 -12.07 -1.70 -45.27
N HIS A 809 -12.93 -0.73 -45.01
CA HIS A 809 -14.26 -0.64 -45.61
C HIS A 809 -14.24 0.11 -46.95
N GLY A 810 -13.23 0.95 -47.19
CA GLY A 810 -13.13 1.78 -48.39
C GLY A 810 -12.68 0.98 -49.61
N ILE A 811 -13.30 1.26 -50.75
CA ILE A 811 -13.05 0.57 -52.02
C ILE A 811 -11.94 1.20 -52.86
N THR A 812 -11.57 2.45 -52.55
CA THR A 812 -10.72 3.32 -53.38
C THR A 812 -9.36 2.70 -53.73
N TYR A 813 -8.74 2.01 -52.78
CA TYR A 813 -7.36 1.52 -52.89
C TYR A 813 -7.26 0.01 -53.17
N LEU A 814 -8.38 -0.68 -53.37
CA LEU A 814 -8.40 -2.14 -53.59
C LEU A 814 -7.79 -2.56 -54.94
N ARG A 815 -7.58 -1.63 -55.87
CA ARG A 815 -6.93 -1.92 -57.15
C ARG A 815 -5.41 -2.07 -57.02
N ASP A 816 -4.81 -1.44 -56.02
CA ASP A 816 -3.35 -1.34 -55.84
C ASP A 816 -2.79 -2.36 -54.83
N VAL A 817 -3.62 -3.32 -54.39
CA VAL A 817 -3.22 -4.39 -53.46
C VAL A 817 -2.94 -5.70 -54.20
N ASP A 818 -2.03 -6.51 -53.65
CA ASP A 818 -1.58 -7.75 -54.28
C ASP A 818 -2.62 -8.89 -54.15
N LEU A 819 -3.38 -8.90 -53.05
CA LEU A 819 -4.38 -9.93 -52.74
C LEU A 819 -5.54 -9.32 -51.95
N ILE A 820 -6.76 -9.66 -52.32
CA ILE A 820 -7.98 -9.28 -51.61
C ILE A 820 -8.58 -10.54 -50.99
N VAL A 821 -8.95 -10.45 -49.71
CA VAL A 821 -9.63 -11.49 -48.95
C VAL A 821 -11.01 -10.97 -48.54
N VAL A 822 -12.06 -11.63 -49.01
CA VAL A 822 -13.45 -11.25 -48.72
C VAL A 822 -13.97 -12.07 -47.56
N MET A 823 -14.35 -11.40 -46.48
CA MET A 823 -14.95 -12.01 -45.29
C MET A 823 -16.46 -11.86 -45.30
N LYS A 824 -17.17 -12.96 -45.05
CA LYS A 824 -18.63 -13.02 -44.91
C LYS A 824 -18.97 -13.98 -43.77
N ASP A 825 -19.82 -13.53 -42.84
CA ASP A 825 -20.30 -14.33 -41.69
C ASP A 825 -19.19 -15.07 -40.92
N GLY A 826 -18.01 -14.45 -40.74
CA GLY A 826 -16.90 -15.04 -40.01
C GLY A 826 -16.12 -16.14 -40.77
N GLN A 827 -16.32 -16.25 -42.09
CA GLN A 827 -15.60 -17.15 -42.98
C GLN A 827 -14.93 -16.37 -44.13
N VAL A 828 -13.89 -16.96 -44.72
CA VAL A 828 -13.31 -16.47 -45.98
C VAL A 828 -14.15 -17.02 -47.13
N SER A 829 -14.88 -16.14 -47.83
CA SER A 829 -15.71 -16.54 -48.97
C SER A 829 -14.84 -16.70 -50.23
N GLU A 830 -14.09 -15.66 -50.56
CA GLU A 830 -13.24 -15.62 -51.76
C GLU A 830 -11.90 -14.93 -51.47
N SER A 831 -10.86 -15.33 -52.18
CA SER A 831 -9.55 -14.69 -52.16
C SER A 831 -8.93 -14.68 -53.55
N GLY A 832 -8.38 -13.55 -53.98
CA GLY A 832 -7.76 -13.41 -55.29
C GLY A 832 -7.31 -11.99 -55.58
N THR A 833 -6.82 -11.74 -56.79
CA THR A 833 -6.53 -10.38 -57.27
C THR A 833 -7.82 -9.63 -57.61
N TYR A 834 -7.77 -8.30 -57.68
CA TYR A 834 -8.94 -7.47 -57.99
C TYR A 834 -9.66 -7.90 -59.29
N LYS A 835 -8.89 -8.22 -60.35
CA LYS A 835 -9.44 -8.67 -61.64
C LYS A 835 -10.11 -10.04 -61.54
N GLU A 836 -9.45 -11.00 -60.89
CA GLU A 836 -9.98 -12.35 -60.70
C GLU A 836 -11.29 -12.40 -59.91
N LEU A 837 -11.45 -11.51 -58.93
CA LEU A 837 -12.67 -11.42 -58.13
C LEU A 837 -13.80 -10.68 -58.84
N LEU A 838 -13.47 -9.68 -59.67
CA LEU A 838 -14.46 -8.95 -60.47
C LEU A 838 -15.09 -9.84 -61.54
N ASP A 839 -14.29 -10.70 -62.18
CA ASP A 839 -14.74 -11.63 -63.23
C ASP A 839 -15.66 -12.76 -62.69
N LYS A 840 -15.57 -13.10 -61.40
CA LYS A 840 -16.35 -14.17 -60.77
C LYS A 840 -17.80 -13.77 -60.43
N THR A 841 -18.14 -12.48 -60.45
CA THR A 841 -19.48 -11.96 -60.06
C THR A 841 -20.01 -12.53 -58.74
N GLY A 842 -19.11 -12.78 -57.78
CA GLY A 842 -19.43 -13.37 -56.48
C GLY A 842 -19.64 -12.33 -55.37
N ASP A 843 -19.38 -12.72 -54.13
CA ASP A 843 -19.64 -11.89 -52.93
C ASP A 843 -18.86 -10.55 -52.96
N PHE A 844 -17.72 -10.50 -53.64
CA PHE A 844 -16.94 -9.27 -53.84
C PHE A 844 -17.66 -8.24 -54.71
N ALA A 845 -18.30 -8.70 -55.80
CA ALA A 845 -19.01 -7.82 -56.73
C ALA A 845 -20.28 -7.24 -56.07
N ASP A 846 -20.98 -8.06 -55.28
CA ASP A 846 -22.13 -7.62 -54.48
C ASP A 846 -21.71 -6.60 -53.42
N PHE A 847 -20.55 -6.80 -52.76
CA PHE A 847 -19.98 -5.82 -51.84
C PHE A 847 -19.71 -4.47 -52.53
N LEU A 848 -19.09 -4.48 -53.71
CA LEU A 848 -18.85 -3.25 -54.49
C LEU A 848 -20.16 -2.53 -54.86
N LEU A 849 -21.16 -3.27 -55.35
CA LEU A 849 -22.47 -2.69 -55.69
C LEU A 849 -23.16 -2.06 -54.48
N SER A 850 -23.14 -2.74 -53.32
CA SER A 850 -23.74 -2.23 -52.09
C SER A 850 -23.07 -0.94 -51.61
N HIS A 851 -21.74 -0.84 -51.73
CA HIS A 851 -21.00 0.35 -51.33
C HIS A 851 -21.18 1.52 -52.29
N MET A 852 -21.29 1.24 -53.60
CA MET A 852 -21.58 2.26 -54.61
C MET A 852 -22.97 2.89 -54.44
N GLN A 853 -23.93 2.16 -53.84
CA GLN A 853 -25.24 2.72 -53.47
C GLN A 853 -25.14 3.65 -52.27
N GLU A 854 -24.42 3.27 -51.21
CA GLU A 854 -24.23 4.10 -49.99
C GLU A 854 -23.49 5.41 -50.28
N GLU A 855 -22.48 5.41 -51.16
CA GLU A 855 -21.78 6.63 -51.55
C GLU A 855 -22.63 7.54 -52.46
N SER A 856 -23.58 7.00 -53.23
CA SER A 856 -24.44 7.81 -54.10
C SER A 856 -25.43 8.72 -53.36
N GLU A 857 -25.72 8.44 -52.08
CA GLU A 857 -26.52 9.32 -51.21
C GLU A 857 -25.70 10.51 -50.65
N ASN A 858 -24.38 10.44 -50.67
CA ASN A 858 -23.48 11.51 -50.24
C ASN A 858 -22.91 12.18 -51.51
N GLU A 859 -23.46 13.32 -51.93
CA GLU A 859 -23.26 14.02 -53.23
C GLU A 859 -21.79 14.41 -53.64
N ILE A 860 -20.72 13.80 -53.11
CA ILE A 860 -19.37 14.40 -53.13
C ILE A 860 -18.38 13.82 -54.18
N ASP A 861 -18.53 12.63 -54.76
CA ASP A 861 -17.46 12.11 -55.67
C ASP A 861 -17.97 11.43 -56.99
N GLU A 862 -18.63 12.19 -57.88
CA GLU A 862 -19.03 11.69 -59.22
C GLU A 862 -17.85 11.29 -60.14
N ILE A 863 -16.65 11.85 -59.92
CA ILE A 863 -15.48 11.63 -60.78
C ILE A 863 -14.82 10.28 -60.51
N GLU A 864 -14.81 9.83 -59.26
CA GLU A 864 -14.20 8.57 -58.84
C GLU A 864 -15.10 7.38 -59.20
N MET A 865 -16.42 7.57 -59.08
CA MET A 865 -17.46 6.64 -59.52
C MET A 865 -17.35 6.28 -61.01
N ASN A 866 -17.05 7.26 -61.88
CA ASN A 866 -16.88 7.04 -63.32
C ASN A 866 -15.62 6.20 -63.65
N LYS A 867 -14.55 6.32 -62.88
CA LYS A 867 -13.33 5.49 -63.03
C LYS A 867 -13.49 4.07 -62.49
N LEU A 868 -14.35 3.89 -61.48
CA LEU A 868 -14.71 2.57 -60.96
C LEU A 868 -15.54 1.77 -61.97
N LEU A 869 -16.42 2.45 -62.71
CA LEU A 869 -17.28 1.85 -63.72
C LEU A 869 -16.56 1.53 -65.04
N GLU A 870 -15.44 2.14 -65.41
CA GLU A 870 -14.76 1.87 -66.70
C GLU A 870 -14.41 0.38 -66.91
N ASP A 871 -13.89 -0.28 -65.87
CA ASP A 871 -13.40 -1.68 -65.93
C ASP A 871 -14.45 -2.76 -65.58
N ALA A 872 -15.69 -2.36 -65.23
CA ALA A 872 -16.72 -3.32 -64.83
C ALA A 872 -17.32 -4.08 -66.05
N PRO A 873 -17.63 -5.40 -65.92
CA PRO A 873 -18.34 -6.17 -66.93
C PRO A 873 -19.69 -5.52 -67.32
N ALA A 874 -20.12 -5.69 -68.57
CA ALA A 874 -21.35 -5.09 -69.10
C ALA A 874 -22.60 -5.43 -68.25
N ASP A 875 -22.67 -6.64 -67.70
CA ASP A 875 -23.77 -7.09 -66.83
C ASP A 875 -23.85 -6.33 -65.50
N LEU A 876 -22.71 -5.94 -64.92
CA LEU A 876 -22.63 -5.16 -63.68
C LEU A 876 -23.03 -3.70 -63.94
N LYS A 877 -22.61 -3.14 -65.08
CA LYS A 877 -23.06 -1.82 -65.56
C LYS A 877 -24.57 -1.80 -65.77
N GLU A 878 -25.14 -2.83 -66.39
CA GLU A 878 -26.60 -2.94 -66.58
C GLU A 878 -27.36 -3.08 -65.25
N LYS A 879 -26.86 -3.88 -64.30
CA LYS A 879 -27.47 -4.01 -62.95
C LYS A 879 -27.47 -2.67 -62.19
N TYR A 880 -26.35 -1.94 -62.21
CA TYR A 880 -26.23 -0.62 -61.58
C TYR A 880 -27.18 0.41 -62.22
N VAL A 881 -27.25 0.46 -63.56
CA VAL A 881 -28.13 1.39 -64.30
C VAL A 881 -29.61 1.06 -64.09
N ARG A 882 -29.99 -0.23 -64.04
CA ARG A 882 -31.37 -0.66 -63.76
C ARG A 882 -31.82 -0.33 -62.33
N GLN A 883 -30.94 -0.40 -61.34
CA GLN A 883 -31.29 -0.05 -59.95
C GLN A 883 -31.33 1.48 -59.75
N ARG A 884 -30.45 2.24 -60.41
CA ARG A 884 -30.46 3.73 -60.34
C ARG A 884 -31.70 4.36 -60.97
N SER A 885 -32.35 3.65 -61.90
CA SER A 885 -33.59 4.12 -62.54
C SER A 885 -34.84 3.97 -61.66
N GLU A 886 -34.77 3.23 -60.55
CA GLU A 886 -35.86 3.13 -59.57
C GLU A 886 -35.83 4.25 -58.50
N THR A 887 -34.67 4.86 -58.24
CA THR A 887 -34.48 5.82 -57.13
C THR A 887 -34.70 7.30 -57.51
N ASN A 888 -34.67 7.65 -58.80
CA ASN A 888 -34.52 9.04 -59.26
C ASN A 888 -35.82 9.85 -59.39
N SER A 889 -36.94 9.40 -58.81
CA SER A 889 -38.23 10.06 -59.02
C SER A 889 -38.59 11.17 -58.04
N ASN A 890 -37.70 11.66 -57.15
CA ASN A 890 -38.02 12.79 -56.25
C ASN A 890 -36.78 13.52 -55.70
N SER A 891 -36.25 14.53 -56.41
CA SER A 891 -35.71 15.76 -55.79
C SER A 891 -35.08 16.70 -56.82
N SER A 892 -35.80 17.76 -57.19
CA SER A 892 -35.25 18.95 -57.83
C SER A 892 -35.56 20.17 -56.97
N MET A 893 -34.59 20.65 -56.18
CA MET A 893 -34.67 21.98 -55.59
C MET A 893 -33.26 22.54 -55.35
N GLN A 894 -32.79 23.31 -56.34
CA GLN A 894 -31.53 24.04 -56.31
C GLN A 894 -31.68 25.29 -55.43
N ARG A 895 -30.88 25.42 -54.37
CA ARG A 895 -30.68 26.69 -53.65
C ARG A 895 -29.23 27.13 -53.80
N GLN A 896 -29.04 28.26 -54.47
CA GLN A 896 -27.81 29.03 -54.47
C GLN A 896 -27.57 29.63 -53.08
N ILE A 897 -26.38 29.41 -52.52
CA ILE A 897 -25.87 30.18 -51.39
C ILE A 897 -24.53 30.80 -51.82
N SER A 898 -24.51 32.13 -51.85
CA SER A 898 -23.36 32.99 -52.11
C SER A 898 -22.31 32.87 -50.99
N ILE A 899 -21.05 32.65 -51.38
CA ILE A 899 -19.88 32.70 -50.51
C ILE A 899 -19.41 34.15 -50.43
N ASP A 900 -19.48 34.74 -49.24
CA ASP A 900 -18.82 36.01 -48.92
C ASP A 900 -17.78 35.72 -47.82
N SER A 901 -16.54 35.52 -48.22
CA SER A 901 -15.42 35.19 -47.34
C SER A 901 -14.39 36.31 -47.36
N ASN A 902 -14.53 37.28 -46.45
CA ASN A 902 -13.42 38.14 -46.05
C ASN A 902 -13.65 38.74 -44.66
N LYS A 903 -13.24 37.99 -43.61
CA LYS A 903 -12.85 38.58 -42.32
C LYS A 903 -11.64 37.82 -41.76
N PRO A 904 -10.56 38.51 -41.36
CA PRO A 904 -9.40 37.87 -40.75
C PRO A 904 -9.72 37.42 -39.32
N ILE A 905 -9.40 36.15 -39.04
CA ILE A 905 -9.47 35.55 -37.70
C ILE A 905 -8.34 36.17 -36.83
N PRO A 906 -8.60 36.57 -35.57
CA PRO A 906 -7.55 37.12 -34.71
C PRO A 906 -6.52 36.03 -34.38
N ARG A 907 -5.23 36.35 -34.52
CA ARG A 907 -4.13 35.48 -34.10
C ARG A 907 -4.23 35.21 -32.60
N PRO A 908 -4.11 33.95 -32.14
CA PRO A 908 -4.01 33.67 -30.72
C PRO A 908 -2.67 34.23 -30.21
N ILE A 909 -2.75 35.00 -29.14
CA ILE A 909 -1.60 35.50 -28.39
C ILE A 909 -0.85 34.27 -27.86
N VAL A 910 0.38 34.07 -28.35
CA VAL A 910 1.29 33.04 -27.87
C VAL A 910 1.67 33.37 -26.43
N LYS A 911 0.99 32.74 -25.46
CA LYS A 911 1.49 32.59 -24.10
C LYS A 911 2.35 31.32 -24.06
N GLN A 912 3.61 31.48 -23.69
CA GLN A 912 4.62 30.43 -23.52
C GLN A 912 4.32 29.50 -22.32
N ASN A 913 3.15 28.86 -22.28
CA ASN A 913 2.93 27.73 -21.37
C ASN A 913 2.80 26.46 -22.21
N THR A 914 3.92 25.75 -22.35
CA THR A 914 4.08 24.49 -23.09
C THR A 914 3.37 23.30 -22.44
N LYS A 915 2.86 23.46 -21.21
CA LYS A 915 2.11 22.45 -20.47
C LYS A 915 0.63 22.82 -20.44
N LEU A 916 -0.20 22.01 -21.11
CA LEU A 916 -1.66 22.15 -21.12
C LEU A 916 -2.29 21.62 -19.82
N ILE A 917 -1.62 20.66 -19.18
CA ILE A 917 -2.00 20.17 -17.85
C ILE A 917 -1.05 20.84 -16.85
N GLU A 918 -1.53 21.87 -16.16
CA GLU A 918 -0.86 22.28 -14.93
C GLU A 918 -1.00 21.13 -13.95
N LEU A 919 0.11 20.43 -13.67
CA LEU A 919 0.17 19.51 -12.54
C LEU A 919 -0.36 20.26 -11.32
N GLU A 920 -1.28 19.63 -10.59
CA GLU A 920 -1.88 20.20 -9.39
C GLU A 920 -0.76 20.63 -8.44
N LYS A 921 -0.43 21.93 -8.45
CA LYS A 921 0.60 22.49 -7.59
C LYS A 921 -0.03 22.65 -6.22
N VAL A 922 0.37 21.78 -5.30
CA VAL A 922 0.05 21.96 -3.88
C VAL A 922 0.58 23.34 -3.48
N GLN A 923 -0.31 24.20 -2.96
CA GLN A 923 0.08 25.53 -2.48
C GLN A 923 1.18 25.40 -1.43
N THR A 924 2.28 26.12 -1.60
CA THR A 924 3.43 26.09 -0.70
C THR A 924 3.26 27.13 0.41
N GLY A 925 3.31 26.71 1.67
CA GLY A 925 3.27 27.58 2.84
C GLY A 925 2.15 27.23 3.83
N ASN A 926 1.98 28.08 4.85
CA ASN A 926 0.94 27.89 5.86
C ASN A 926 -0.46 28.18 5.29
N VAL A 927 -1.46 27.46 5.81
CA VAL A 927 -2.88 27.76 5.54
C VAL A 927 -3.17 29.20 5.97
N LYS A 928 -3.61 30.04 5.02
CA LYS A 928 -3.92 31.45 5.30
C LYS A 928 -5.08 31.55 6.30
N TRP A 929 -5.02 32.52 7.22
CA TRP A 929 -6.10 32.79 8.19
C TRP A 929 -7.47 33.03 7.53
N ASP A 930 -7.50 33.58 6.32
CA ASP A 930 -8.72 33.78 5.54
C ASP A 930 -9.50 32.48 5.30
N ILE A 931 -8.80 31.34 5.17
CA ILE A 931 -9.42 30.03 4.98
C ILE A 931 -10.14 29.59 6.26
N TYR A 932 -9.52 29.78 7.43
CA TYR A 932 -10.15 29.51 8.72
C TYR A 932 -11.35 30.45 8.96
N ILE A 933 -11.23 31.73 8.60
CA ILE A 933 -12.34 32.71 8.71
C ILE A 933 -13.48 32.32 7.77
N GLN A 934 -13.19 31.90 6.54
CA GLN A 934 -14.20 31.43 5.61
C GLN A 934 -14.92 30.20 6.17
N TYR A 935 -14.20 29.28 6.79
CA TYR A 935 -14.77 28.11 7.45
C TYR A 935 -15.69 28.48 8.63
N ILE A 936 -15.24 29.38 9.51
CA ILE A 936 -16.04 29.89 10.64
C ILE A 936 -17.29 30.63 10.14
N LYS A 937 -17.18 31.43 9.07
CA LYS A 937 -18.31 32.11 8.44
C LYS A 937 -19.32 31.13 7.85
N SER A 938 -18.86 30.03 7.23
CA SER A 938 -19.74 28.99 6.67
C SER A 938 -20.52 28.21 7.74
N ILE A 939 -19.91 27.95 8.91
CA ILE A 939 -20.59 27.30 10.05
C ILE A 939 -21.56 28.28 10.74
N GLY A 940 -21.15 29.54 10.87
CA GLY A 940 -21.85 30.58 11.62
C GLY A 940 -21.17 30.85 12.97
N PRO A 941 -20.83 32.12 13.30
CA PRO A 941 -19.99 32.46 14.45
C PRO A 941 -20.63 32.09 15.80
N ILE A 942 -21.97 32.15 15.90
CA ILE A 942 -22.71 31.81 17.13
C ILE A 942 -22.48 30.34 17.51
N PHE A 943 -22.48 29.43 16.53
CA PHE A 943 -22.28 27.99 16.77
C PHE A 943 -20.85 27.67 17.17
N CYS A 944 -19.86 28.31 16.53
CA CYS A 944 -18.46 28.16 16.91
C CYS A 944 -18.22 28.62 18.36
N ILE A 945 -18.75 29.80 18.74
CA ILE A 945 -18.64 30.31 20.12
C ILE A 945 -19.34 29.37 21.10
N SER A 946 -20.54 28.89 20.76
CA SER A 946 -21.29 27.95 21.59
C SER A 946 -20.53 26.64 21.80
N SER A 947 -19.90 26.08 20.77
CA SER A 947 -19.12 24.84 20.89
C SER A 947 -17.85 25.02 21.73
N VAL A 948 -17.14 26.14 21.57
CA VAL A 948 -15.98 26.46 22.42
C VAL A 948 -16.43 26.55 23.88
N LEU A 949 -17.53 27.25 24.17
CA LEU A 949 -18.08 27.37 25.52
C LEU A 949 -18.50 26.02 26.11
N LEU A 950 -19.20 25.17 25.34
CA LEU A 950 -19.58 23.82 25.79
C LEU A 950 -18.36 22.94 26.08
N THR A 951 -17.31 23.05 25.27
CA THR A 951 -16.03 22.33 25.49
C THR A 951 -15.36 22.82 26.78
N CYS A 952 -15.30 24.13 27.02
CA CYS A 952 -14.78 24.69 28.27
C CYS A 952 -15.56 24.21 29.49
N LEU A 953 -16.90 24.17 29.42
CA LEU A 953 -17.74 23.64 30.49
C LEU A 953 -17.47 22.16 30.73
N TYR A 954 -17.41 21.34 29.67
CA TYR A 954 -17.07 19.92 29.77
C TYR A 954 -15.72 19.69 30.47
N GLN A 955 -14.66 20.39 30.04
CA GLN A 955 -13.35 20.32 30.69
C GLN A 955 -13.42 20.77 32.16
N GLY A 956 -14.17 21.84 32.45
CA GLY A 956 -14.39 22.33 33.81
C GLY A 956 -15.01 21.26 34.72
N PHE A 957 -16.10 20.61 34.29
CA PHE A 957 -16.72 19.53 35.05
C PHE A 957 -15.81 18.30 35.21
N SER A 958 -15.05 17.94 34.16
CA SER A 958 -14.10 16.82 34.22
C SER A 958 -12.98 17.07 35.24
N ILE A 959 -12.40 18.28 35.26
CA ILE A 959 -11.37 18.66 36.22
C ILE A 959 -11.96 18.69 37.64
N SER A 960 -13.13 19.30 37.82
CA SER A 960 -13.83 19.34 39.10
C SER A 960 -14.15 17.94 39.64
N SER A 961 -14.56 16.99 38.79
CA SER A 961 -14.82 15.60 39.19
C SER A 961 -13.55 14.91 39.71
N ASN A 962 -12.42 15.10 39.03
CA ASN A 962 -11.13 14.53 39.46
C ASN A 962 -10.59 15.19 40.74
N ILE A 963 -10.73 16.51 40.88
CA ILE A 963 -10.37 17.23 42.10
C ILE A 963 -11.25 16.77 43.27
N TRP A 964 -12.55 16.61 43.04
CA TRP A 964 -13.48 16.12 44.06
C TRP A 964 -13.13 14.71 44.52
N LEU A 965 -12.77 13.82 43.58
CA LEU A 965 -12.28 12.47 43.91
C LEU A 965 -11.00 12.52 44.77
N SER A 966 -10.09 13.47 44.51
CA SER A 966 -8.90 13.69 45.33
C SER A 966 -9.21 14.19 46.75
N ILE A 967 -10.22 15.04 46.89
CA ILE A 967 -10.65 15.54 48.21
C ILE A 967 -11.29 14.38 48.99
N TRP A 968 -12.17 13.62 48.34
CA TRP A 968 -12.82 12.46 48.94
C TRP A 968 -11.80 11.42 49.41
N SER A 969 -10.74 11.17 48.63
CA SER A 969 -9.72 10.17 48.97
C SER A 969 -8.77 10.57 50.11
N ASN A 970 -8.73 11.85 50.49
CA ASN A 970 -7.84 12.41 51.51
C ASN A 970 -8.60 12.78 52.81
N ASP A 971 -9.88 12.47 52.92
CA ASP A 971 -10.71 12.84 54.07
C ASP A 971 -10.44 11.91 55.26
N ASP A 972 -9.63 12.37 56.22
CA ASP A 972 -9.22 11.65 57.44
C ASP A 972 -10.39 11.11 58.27
N SER A 973 -11.57 11.75 58.17
CA SER A 973 -12.79 11.33 58.86
C SER A 973 -13.31 9.97 58.38
N SER A 974 -12.97 9.55 57.17
CA SER A 974 -13.36 8.25 56.59
C SER A 974 -12.45 7.08 57.00
N LEU A 975 -11.25 7.37 57.51
CA LEU A 975 -10.22 6.40 57.90
C LEU A 975 -10.36 5.89 59.34
N THR A 976 -11.00 6.69 60.21
CA THR A 976 -11.30 6.32 61.59
C THR A 976 -12.77 5.90 61.66
N GLY A 977 -13.04 4.60 61.77
CA GLY A 977 -14.37 3.98 61.69
C GLY A 977 -15.35 4.32 62.83
N GLU A 978 -15.54 5.61 63.15
CA GLU A 978 -16.61 6.05 64.04
C GLU A 978 -17.93 6.19 63.28
N THR A 979 -18.98 5.66 63.90
CA THR A 979 -20.34 5.39 63.41
C THR A 979 -21.20 6.62 63.06
N LYS A 980 -20.59 7.77 62.73
CA LYS A 980 -21.27 9.00 62.27
C LYS A 980 -21.16 9.27 60.76
N ASN A 981 -20.63 8.32 59.97
CA ASN A 981 -20.03 8.58 58.66
C ASN A 981 -20.86 8.30 57.38
N ASP A 982 -22.07 7.76 57.47
CA ASP A 982 -22.85 7.40 56.25
C ASP A 982 -23.29 8.64 55.44
N ASN A 983 -23.65 9.72 56.12
CA ASN A 983 -24.07 10.96 55.45
C ASN A 983 -22.94 11.63 54.66
N ASN A 984 -21.69 11.57 55.15
CA ASN A 984 -20.54 12.14 54.47
C ASN A 984 -20.13 11.29 53.25
N LYS A 985 -20.13 9.96 53.37
CA LYS A 985 -19.90 9.03 52.25
C LYS A 985 -20.94 9.24 51.14
N PHE A 986 -22.22 9.33 51.50
CA PHE A 986 -23.30 9.56 50.54
C PHE A 986 -23.22 10.95 49.88
N MET A 987 -22.82 11.99 50.64
CA MET A 987 -22.59 13.33 50.10
C MET A 987 -21.47 13.34 49.06
N HIS A 988 -20.31 12.75 49.39
CA HIS A 988 -19.16 12.67 48.48
C HIS A 988 -19.50 11.92 47.18
N LEU A 989 -20.19 10.78 47.28
CA LEU A 989 -20.65 10.00 46.12
C LEU A 989 -21.67 10.76 45.27
N THR A 990 -22.62 11.47 45.91
CA THR A 990 -23.65 12.24 45.21
C THR A 990 -23.05 13.40 44.43
N VAL A 991 -22.10 14.14 45.02
CA VAL A 991 -21.42 15.26 44.34
C VAL A 991 -20.56 14.74 43.19
N TYR A 992 -19.82 13.64 43.37
CA TYR A 992 -19.05 13.01 42.29
C TYR A 992 -19.97 12.57 41.13
N GLY A 993 -21.11 11.95 41.45
CA GLY A 993 -22.14 11.58 40.48
C GLY A 993 -22.71 12.77 39.71
N LEU A 994 -23.07 13.86 40.40
CA LEU A 994 -23.61 15.07 39.79
C LEU A 994 -22.60 15.76 38.86
N LEU A 995 -21.33 15.85 39.27
CA LEU A 995 -20.27 16.45 38.46
C LEU A 995 -20.04 15.67 37.17
N GLY A 996 -20.02 14.33 37.22
CA GLY A 996 -19.84 13.53 36.01
C GLY A 996 -21.10 13.40 35.14
N ILE A 997 -22.32 13.52 35.71
CA ILE A 997 -23.54 13.73 34.90
C ILE A 997 -23.45 15.07 34.17
N GLY A 998 -22.97 16.11 34.83
CA GLY A 998 -22.68 17.42 34.22
C GLY A 998 -21.70 17.27 33.06
N GLN A 999 -20.54 16.67 33.29
CA GLN A 999 -19.53 16.35 32.27
C GLN A 999 -20.16 15.63 31.06
N SER A 1000 -20.89 14.54 31.32
CA SER A 1000 -21.53 13.71 30.29
C SER A 1000 -22.54 14.50 29.45
N LYS A 1001 -23.37 15.34 30.09
CA LYS A 1001 -24.40 16.13 29.40
C LYS A 1001 -23.79 17.23 28.53
N PHE A 1002 -22.82 17.99 29.03
CA PHE A 1002 -22.21 19.07 28.24
C PHE A 1002 -21.47 18.54 27.01
N GLU A 1003 -20.84 17.38 27.13
CA GLU A 1003 -20.21 16.72 25.98
C GLU A 1003 -21.24 16.23 24.96
N HIS A 1004 -22.36 15.66 25.42
CA HIS A 1004 -23.46 15.28 24.53
C HIS A 1004 -24.01 16.48 23.75
N PHE A 1005 -24.24 17.60 24.43
CA PHE A 1005 -24.69 18.83 23.79
C PHE A 1005 -23.66 19.37 22.79
N ASN A 1006 -22.37 19.28 23.11
CA ASN A 1006 -21.30 19.68 22.19
C ASN A 1006 -21.32 18.83 20.91
N PHE A 1007 -21.42 17.51 21.04
CA PHE A 1007 -21.51 16.60 19.89
C PHE A 1007 -22.77 16.79 19.06
N ILE A 1008 -23.90 17.08 19.71
CA ILE A 1008 -25.15 17.40 19.01
C ILE A 1008 -24.99 18.71 18.24
N ASN A 1009 -24.46 19.76 18.87
CA ASN A 1009 -24.25 21.07 18.25
C ASN A 1009 -23.32 20.97 17.03
N PHE A 1010 -22.25 20.18 17.14
CA PHE A 1010 -21.39 19.82 16.00
C PHE A 1010 -22.14 19.01 14.94
N GLY A 1011 -22.90 17.97 15.34
CA GLY A 1011 -23.59 17.06 14.42
C GLY A 1011 -24.77 17.70 13.66
N PHE A 1012 -25.39 18.74 14.19
CA PHE A 1012 -26.49 19.47 13.54
C PHE A 1012 -26.05 20.29 12.33
N HIS A 1013 -24.80 20.77 12.30
CA HIS A 1013 -24.39 21.83 11.37
C HIS A 1013 -23.13 21.53 10.55
N PHE A 1014 -22.26 20.60 10.96
CA PHE A 1014 -21.08 20.22 10.16
C PHE A 1014 -21.36 19.27 8.97
N ASN A 1015 -22.58 18.75 8.86
CA ASN A 1015 -23.02 17.78 7.85
C ASN A 1015 -24.32 18.24 7.19
#